data_AF-A0A179F3W1-F1
#
_entry.id   AF-A0A179F3W1-F1
#
_cell.length_a   1.000
_cell.length_b   1.000
_cell.length_c   1.000
_cell.angle_alpha   90.00
_cell.angle_beta   90.00
_cell.angle_gamma   90.00
#
_symmetry.space_group_name_H-M   'P 1'
#
loop_
_entity.id
_entity.type
_entity.pdbx_description
1 polymer ?
#
loop_
_entity_poly.entity_id
_entity_poly.type
_entity_poly.pdbx_seq_one_letter_code
_entity_poly.pdbx_strand_id
1 'polypeptide(L)'
;MNIFVEPDDPIQSTPDQAPYLCLEQWDGGLFRTYSHRKNRTSIIPVMLRQVPDLPPPEQPYLENLYPTPKEELQPFVQTWLYFGMLSEMLGLNEIAPGVRLIDEDTAKEEIAKLHDQFCHEENGKNVLIATNVLTWGPLFEARLALAPDKYERLLYILQCLQYAMIMVHSIQENMDHTVRYSIAALGELFSTGIYSAAGLAQPKIELPILGLSWYRDFVRPGGVVEERMLNNGWCPSEVEKIRSQLQGLFTMHYTSQLRKPTPWLDHSNCTRSICRAFHIDISTYRPAHVEDGCGCELIEADPTMVSGILRSTDTFPIVRVEGELDDLRILVERFEPGISYVALSHVWANGLGNPTSNSLPKCQIARIVKLVEDLPRAPESTEPPRLWLDTLCCPVEAESKVISLARIADVYRKAHHVLVLDTSLTAYKFEGTHPAELLVRAFECSPWMRRLWTLQEGALARTLQIQYADKAGNNMAMLTELWKIAREDARYMRIWQDVTNEFNQLLGFSPKTGPENVLKWHAPQITTLQRSLHFRTVSVPADEALCISTLMKLDTTYIAEGIDCNHRMQRMWEKLSDASGGVPARIIFYVEEPLDIVGWRWAPKSLLSSSVDDPVLTIDERVMRFYTEEQSADPTDAVLGIPTSIGLKVRMPGYRIVPTPLLPHLPLHAWPEVINPTEDQVVVQDEETGQWFRILDWYRSKKLPTWTRKERLAYDKEQNNPLCRAIDTGNCALILDHKVTQEDGTSVGCLVHVEELSEQEIDGHTEVPLKARRERAVILSAIGETEGRMMSKVRDLAVTVARDPVTDEFLAVQKSYKPGEEEWDAAEGRVRERMKKVMEEAWYGDEEFQRTIRETVGEDLDDYIWVFVPKVFPHGVGLRDLGGQLWFVD
;
A
#
# COMPACT_ATOMS: atom_id res chain seq x y z
N MET A 1 -25.10 -9.97 5.36
CA MET A 1 -23.89 -10.24 4.55
C MET A 1 -24.12 -11.38 3.55
N ASN A 2 -25.36 -11.63 3.11
CA ASN A 2 -25.72 -12.84 2.35
C ASN A 2 -25.50 -12.74 0.83
N ILE A 3 -25.02 -11.60 0.34
CA ILE A 3 -24.64 -11.41 -1.08
C ILE A 3 -23.16 -11.64 -1.33
N PHE A 4 -22.36 -11.90 -0.28
CA PHE A 4 -20.99 -12.36 -0.48
C PHE A 4 -20.98 -13.76 -1.09
N VAL A 5 -19.93 -14.04 -1.86
CA VAL A 5 -19.62 -15.40 -2.29
C VAL A 5 -18.81 -16.06 -1.19
N GLU A 6 -19.08 -17.34 -0.96
CA GLU A 6 -18.30 -18.20 -0.08
C GLU A 6 -17.51 -19.23 -0.90
N PRO A 7 -16.32 -19.65 -0.43
CA PRO A 7 -15.64 -20.82 -0.98
C PRO A 7 -16.43 -22.10 -0.71
N ASP A 8 -16.04 -23.22 -1.34
CA ASP A 8 -16.78 -24.48 -1.25
C ASP A 8 -16.75 -25.08 0.19
N ASP A 9 -15.68 -24.82 0.95
CA ASP A 9 -15.53 -25.19 2.37
C ASP A 9 -15.10 -23.98 3.23
N PRO A 10 -16.04 -23.09 3.60
CA PRO A 10 -15.73 -21.89 4.35
C PRO A 10 -15.40 -22.19 5.82
N ILE A 11 -14.63 -21.29 6.45
CA ILE A 11 -14.37 -21.34 7.90
C ILE A 11 -15.69 -21.26 8.68
N GLN A 12 -16.61 -20.41 8.25
CA GLN A 12 -17.94 -20.27 8.85
C GLN A 12 -19.01 -20.88 7.95
N SER A 13 -19.88 -21.71 8.54
CA SER A 13 -21.00 -22.32 7.83
C SER A 13 -22.23 -21.43 7.71
N THR A 14 -22.33 -20.37 8.51
CA THR A 14 -23.48 -19.45 8.54
C THR A 14 -23.01 -18.01 8.35
N PRO A 15 -23.50 -17.30 7.31
CA PRO A 15 -23.13 -15.90 7.07
C PRO A 15 -23.57 -14.99 8.21
N ASP A 16 -22.78 -13.94 8.45
CA ASP A 16 -23.14 -12.89 9.40
C ASP A 16 -24.41 -12.13 8.93
N GLN A 17 -25.41 -12.04 9.82
CA GLN A 17 -26.70 -11.42 9.51
C GLN A 17 -26.72 -9.96 9.92
N ALA A 18 -27.20 -9.10 9.01
CA ALA A 18 -27.38 -7.69 9.30
C ALA A 18 -28.82 -7.47 9.80
N PRO A 19 -29.03 -6.83 10.96
CA PRO A 19 -30.38 -6.56 11.45
C PRO A 19 -31.09 -5.53 10.57
N TYR A 20 -32.41 -5.67 10.44
CA TYR A 20 -33.27 -4.60 9.92
C TYR A 20 -33.58 -3.62 11.07
N LEU A 21 -33.16 -2.36 10.90
CA LEU A 21 -33.18 -1.32 11.92
C LEU A 21 -33.99 -0.08 11.49
N CYS A 22 -34.39 0.04 10.23
CA CYS A 22 -35.11 1.22 9.71
C CYS A 22 -36.36 1.56 10.55
N LEU A 23 -36.46 2.82 10.96
CA LEU A 23 -37.62 3.37 11.70
C LEU A 23 -38.64 4.04 10.78
N GLU A 24 -38.25 4.33 9.54
CA GLU A 24 -39.10 4.92 8.51
C GLU A 24 -38.75 4.31 7.14
N GLN A 25 -39.63 4.52 6.16
CA GLN A 25 -39.38 4.15 4.78
C GLN A 25 -38.55 5.22 4.07
N TRP A 26 -37.79 4.82 3.06
CA TRP A 26 -37.12 5.75 2.15
C TRP A 26 -38.14 6.65 1.44
N ASP A 27 -37.85 7.94 1.32
CA ASP A 27 -38.81 8.95 0.83
C ASP A 27 -38.81 9.13 -0.71
N GLY A 28 -37.89 8.45 -1.41
CA GLY A 28 -37.78 8.53 -2.87
C GLY A 28 -37.26 9.86 -3.41
N GLY A 29 -36.75 10.76 -2.57
CA GLY A 29 -36.16 12.03 -3.00
C GLY A 29 -34.73 11.88 -3.53
N LEU A 30 -34.08 13.00 -3.85
CA LEU A 30 -32.67 13.02 -4.28
C LEU A 30 -31.76 12.40 -3.20
N PHE A 31 -30.90 11.45 -3.58
CA PHE A 31 -30.08 10.68 -2.65
C PHE A 31 -29.20 11.55 -1.74
N ARG A 32 -28.42 12.47 -2.34
CA ARG A 32 -27.44 13.30 -1.60
C ARG A 32 -28.06 14.37 -0.69
N THR A 33 -29.38 14.57 -0.73
CA THR A 33 -30.05 15.65 0.01
C THR A 33 -30.90 15.14 1.19
N TYR A 34 -30.90 13.83 1.46
CA TYR A 34 -31.73 13.21 2.50
C TYR A 34 -31.46 13.76 3.91
N SER A 35 -30.19 13.92 4.29
CA SER A 35 -29.78 14.53 5.57
C SER A 35 -30.32 15.95 5.75
N HIS A 36 -30.37 16.76 4.68
CA HIS A 36 -30.98 18.09 4.70
C HIS A 36 -32.49 17.99 4.92
N ARG A 37 -33.18 17.11 4.19
CA ARG A 37 -34.63 16.90 4.33
C ARG A 37 -35.03 16.43 5.74
N LYS A 38 -34.13 15.72 6.42
CA LYS A 38 -34.34 15.19 7.77
C LYS A 38 -33.74 16.06 8.88
N ASN A 39 -33.19 17.23 8.55
CA ASN A 39 -32.53 18.14 9.48
C ASN A 39 -31.41 17.49 10.32
N ARG A 40 -30.65 16.58 9.71
CA ARG A 40 -29.53 15.83 10.29
C ARG A 40 -28.24 16.10 9.50
N THR A 41 -27.86 17.36 9.39
CA THR A 41 -26.68 17.75 8.60
C THR A 41 -25.39 17.74 9.42
N SER A 42 -25.49 17.69 10.75
CA SER A 42 -24.36 17.58 11.68
C SER A 42 -23.47 16.34 11.46
N ILE A 43 -24.02 15.26 10.90
CA ILE A 43 -23.30 14.01 10.62
C ILE A 43 -22.55 14.02 9.27
N ILE A 44 -22.77 15.04 8.42
CA ILE A 44 -22.13 15.11 7.10
C ILE A 44 -20.69 15.59 7.27
N PRO A 45 -19.67 14.79 6.90
CA PRO A 45 -18.27 15.19 7.02
C PRO A 45 -17.98 16.38 6.10
N VAL A 46 -16.99 17.19 6.47
CA VAL A 46 -16.66 18.46 5.80
C VAL A 46 -16.56 18.32 4.27
N MET A 47 -15.89 17.26 3.80
CA MET A 47 -15.68 16.98 2.37
C MET A 47 -16.98 16.72 1.57
N LEU A 48 -18.09 16.38 2.23
CA LEU A 48 -19.38 16.09 1.59
C LEU A 48 -20.40 17.21 1.73
N ARG A 49 -20.04 18.32 2.39
CA ARG A 49 -20.96 19.44 2.66
C ARG A 49 -21.19 20.34 1.45
N GLN A 50 -20.34 20.26 0.44
CA GLN A 50 -20.49 20.97 -0.82
C GLN A 50 -21.20 20.06 -1.83
N VAL A 51 -22.53 20.05 -1.79
CA VAL A 51 -23.34 19.40 -2.82
C VAL A 51 -23.73 20.47 -3.84
N PRO A 52 -23.41 20.29 -5.14
CA PRO A 52 -23.91 21.18 -6.18
C PRO A 52 -25.42 21.37 -6.03
N ASP A 53 -25.88 22.60 -6.10
CA ASP A 53 -27.30 23.01 -6.03
C ASP A 53 -27.99 22.97 -4.66
N LEU A 54 -27.24 22.78 -3.56
CA LEU A 54 -27.77 22.95 -2.19
C LEU A 54 -27.12 24.11 -1.43
N PRO A 55 -27.88 24.81 -0.56
CA PRO A 55 -27.28 25.73 0.40
C PRO A 55 -26.36 24.98 1.38
N PRO A 56 -25.29 25.64 1.89
CA PRO A 56 -24.43 25.05 2.90
C PRO A 56 -25.25 24.55 4.10
N PRO A 57 -24.86 23.42 4.72
CA PRO A 57 -25.59 22.91 5.87
C PRO A 57 -25.51 23.89 7.05
N GLU A 58 -26.65 24.16 7.69
CA GLU A 58 -26.75 25.11 8.81
C GLU A 58 -26.08 24.61 10.10
N GLN A 59 -25.98 23.28 10.29
CA GLN A 59 -25.39 22.68 11.48
C GLN A 59 -23.88 22.41 11.26
N PRO A 60 -22.98 22.74 12.21
CA PRO A 60 -21.56 22.37 12.12
C PRO A 60 -21.36 20.84 12.11
N TYR A 61 -20.20 20.36 11.66
CA TYR A 61 -19.87 18.93 11.70
C TYR A 61 -19.48 18.57 13.13
N LEU A 62 -20.34 17.82 13.82
CA LEU A 62 -20.19 17.55 15.25
C LEU A 62 -19.83 16.09 15.55
N GLU A 63 -19.87 15.18 14.59
CA GLU A 63 -19.74 13.73 14.86
C GLU A 63 -18.39 13.34 15.50
N ASN A 64 -17.32 14.12 15.26
CA ASN A 64 -16.03 13.90 15.90
C ASN A 64 -15.99 14.32 17.38
N LEU A 65 -16.82 15.30 17.78
CA LEU A 65 -16.84 15.89 19.12
C LEU A 65 -17.98 15.33 19.97
N TYR A 66 -19.15 15.19 19.35
CA TYR A 66 -20.40 14.72 19.92
C TYR A 66 -20.98 13.64 19.00
N PRO A 67 -20.49 12.39 19.11
CA PRO A 67 -20.90 11.35 18.21
C PRO A 67 -22.36 10.95 18.42
N THR A 68 -23.09 10.73 17.33
CA THR A 68 -24.50 10.36 17.36
C THR A 68 -24.65 8.94 17.94
N PRO A 69 -25.57 8.70 18.91
CA PRO A 69 -25.78 7.37 19.48
C PRO A 69 -26.08 6.32 18.40
N LYS A 70 -25.54 5.10 18.56
CA LYS A 70 -25.67 4.01 17.59
C LYS A 70 -27.13 3.67 17.27
N GLU A 71 -27.99 3.70 18.28
CA GLU A 71 -29.41 3.38 18.20
C GLU A 71 -30.18 4.39 17.34
N GLU A 72 -29.67 5.62 17.23
CA GLU A 72 -30.23 6.68 16.40
C GLU A 72 -29.59 6.74 15.01
N LEU A 73 -28.27 6.50 14.94
CA LEU A 73 -27.49 6.60 13.72
C LEU A 73 -27.78 5.44 12.75
N GLN A 74 -27.72 4.20 13.23
CA GLN A 74 -27.81 3.01 12.37
C GLN A 74 -29.13 2.90 11.59
N PRO A 75 -30.31 3.12 12.20
CA PRO A 75 -31.58 3.16 11.46
C PRO A 75 -31.61 4.23 10.37
N PHE A 76 -31.06 5.41 10.66
CA PHE A 76 -31.06 6.55 9.75
C PHE A 76 -30.20 6.25 8.52
N VAL A 77 -28.97 5.77 8.73
CA VAL A 77 -28.07 5.46 7.62
C VAL A 77 -28.44 4.18 6.89
N GLN A 78 -29.12 3.23 7.53
CA GLN A 78 -29.70 2.08 6.82
C GLN A 78 -30.83 2.52 5.89
N THR A 79 -31.74 3.39 6.36
CA THR A 79 -32.81 3.94 5.49
C THR A 79 -32.22 4.70 4.30
N TRP A 80 -31.19 5.51 4.55
CA TRP A 80 -30.54 6.32 3.53
C TRP A 80 -29.63 5.54 2.60
N LEU A 81 -28.56 4.97 3.15
CA LEU A 81 -27.45 4.40 2.38
C LEU A 81 -27.78 2.99 1.93
N TYR A 82 -28.62 2.23 2.62
CA TYR A 82 -29.05 0.92 2.11
C TYR A 82 -30.23 1.08 1.14
N PHE A 83 -31.40 1.48 1.64
CA PHE A 83 -32.63 1.54 0.83
C PHE A 83 -32.64 2.68 -0.18
N GLY A 84 -32.03 3.82 0.12
CA GLY A 84 -31.86 4.89 -0.85
C GLY A 84 -30.96 4.50 -2.02
N MET A 85 -29.90 3.72 -1.79
CA MET A 85 -29.06 3.18 -2.88
C MET A 85 -29.79 2.13 -3.72
N LEU A 86 -30.54 1.21 -3.09
CA LEU A 86 -31.39 0.27 -3.83
C LEU A 86 -32.37 1.02 -4.76
N SER A 87 -33.01 2.05 -4.23
CA SER A 87 -33.98 2.89 -4.96
C SER A 87 -33.31 3.69 -6.08
N GLU A 88 -32.08 4.16 -5.87
CA GLU A 88 -31.29 4.87 -6.88
C GLU A 88 -30.97 3.93 -8.06
N MET A 89 -30.52 2.70 -7.78
CA MET A 89 -30.22 1.69 -8.80
C MET A 89 -31.45 1.33 -9.62
N LEU A 90 -32.63 1.26 -8.99
CA LEU A 90 -33.88 0.94 -9.67
C LEU A 90 -34.54 2.15 -10.36
N GLY A 91 -33.92 3.33 -10.31
CA GLY A 91 -34.46 4.55 -10.91
C GLY A 91 -35.76 5.05 -10.23
N LEU A 92 -35.96 4.70 -8.96
CA LEU A 92 -37.14 5.08 -8.17
C LEU A 92 -36.99 6.47 -7.54
N ASN A 93 -35.76 6.95 -7.38
CA ASN A 93 -35.47 8.26 -6.83
C ASN A 93 -35.76 9.38 -7.82
N GLU A 94 -35.94 10.59 -7.30
CA GLU A 94 -35.81 11.79 -8.11
C GLU A 94 -34.40 11.90 -8.69
N ILE A 95 -34.31 12.31 -9.95
CA ILE A 95 -33.04 12.59 -10.65
C ILE A 95 -32.71 14.08 -10.67
N ALA A 96 -33.72 14.93 -10.49
CA ALA A 96 -33.64 16.35 -10.21
C ALA A 96 -34.87 16.74 -9.37
N PRO A 97 -34.91 17.89 -8.71
CA PRO A 97 -36.05 18.27 -7.87
C PRO A 97 -37.39 18.14 -8.61
N GLY A 98 -38.24 17.21 -8.18
CA GLY A 98 -39.54 16.91 -8.80
C GLY A 98 -39.51 16.18 -10.14
N VAL A 99 -38.34 15.71 -10.61
CA VAL A 99 -38.17 14.97 -11.86
C VAL A 99 -37.83 13.52 -11.57
N ARG A 100 -38.58 12.58 -12.15
CA ARG A 100 -38.40 11.13 -11.99
C ARG A 100 -38.30 10.44 -13.34
N LEU A 101 -37.64 9.27 -13.37
CA LEU A 101 -37.59 8.40 -14.56
C LEU A 101 -38.90 7.66 -14.79
N ILE A 102 -39.65 7.40 -13.72
CA ILE A 102 -40.94 6.70 -13.71
C ILE A 102 -41.97 7.53 -12.95
N ASP A 103 -43.25 7.20 -13.07
CA ASP A 103 -44.30 7.94 -12.37
C ASP A 103 -44.19 7.80 -10.85
N GLU A 104 -44.63 8.85 -10.14
CA GLU A 104 -44.47 8.99 -8.69
C GLU A 104 -45.22 7.91 -7.89
N ASP A 105 -46.42 7.53 -8.33
CA ASP A 105 -47.23 6.53 -7.64
C ASP A 105 -46.58 5.15 -7.73
N THR A 106 -46.10 4.76 -8.92
CA THR A 106 -45.33 3.52 -9.12
C THR A 106 -44.03 3.54 -8.32
N ALA A 107 -43.30 4.66 -8.31
CA ALA A 107 -42.08 4.79 -7.52
C ALA A 107 -42.35 4.58 -6.02
N LYS A 108 -43.38 5.21 -5.46
CA LYS A 108 -43.77 5.04 -4.05
C LYS A 108 -44.17 3.60 -3.74
N GLU A 109 -44.95 2.97 -4.61
CA GLU A 109 -45.36 1.58 -4.43
C GLU A 109 -44.16 0.62 -4.46
N GLU A 110 -43.24 0.79 -5.40
CA GLU A 110 -42.03 -0.02 -5.51
C GLU A 110 -41.08 0.20 -4.33
N ILE A 111 -40.90 1.44 -3.85
CA ILE A 111 -40.09 1.74 -2.66
C ILE A 111 -40.66 1.06 -1.41
N ALA A 112 -41.98 1.10 -1.21
CA ALA A 112 -42.61 0.40 -0.08
C ALA A 112 -42.35 -1.11 -0.14
N LYS A 113 -42.46 -1.71 -1.34
CA LYS A 113 -42.15 -3.13 -1.55
C LYS A 113 -40.70 -3.49 -1.25
N LEU A 114 -39.73 -2.58 -1.43
CA LEU A 114 -38.32 -2.86 -1.12
C LEU A 114 -38.13 -3.18 0.36
N HIS A 115 -38.78 -2.46 1.27
CA HIS A 115 -38.66 -2.73 2.70
C HIS A 115 -39.19 -4.13 3.05
N ASP A 116 -40.34 -4.51 2.50
CA ASP A 116 -40.95 -5.82 2.73
C ASP A 116 -40.15 -6.96 2.08
N GLN A 117 -39.58 -6.73 0.89
CA GLN A 117 -38.84 -7.74 0.15
C GLN A 117 -37.47 -8.08 0.76
N PHE A 118 -36.87 -7.15 1.50
CA PHE A 118 -35.52 -7.30 2.04
C PHE A 118 -35.51 -7.59 3.55
N CYS A 119 -36.63 -7.36 4.24
CA CYS A 119 -36.79 -7.65 5.65
C CYS A 119 -37.39 -9.06 5.85
N HIS A 120 -36.67 -9.93 6.53
CA HIS A 120 -37.14 -11.28 6.86
C HIS A 120 -37.07 -11.53 8.36
N GLU A 121 -38.04 -12.28 8.89
CA GLU A 121 -38.00 -12.72 10.29
C GLU A 121 -37.24 -14.05 10.40
N GLU A 122 -36.14 -14.05 11.14
CA GLU A 122 -35.36 -15.24 11.47
C GLU A 122 -35.09 -15.31 12.98
N ASN A 123 -35.43 -16.43 13.60
CA ASN A 123 -35.22 -16.66 15.04
C ASN A 123 -35.77 -15.52 15.94
N GLY A 124 -36.91 -14.94 15.55
CA GLY A 124 -37.55 -13.83 16.28
C GLY A 124 -36.86 -12.47 16.13
N LYS A 125 -35.98 -12.31 15.13
CA LYS A 125 -35.33 -11.03 14.78
C LYS A 125 -35.54 -10.71 13.31
N ASN A 126 -35.72 -9.43 13.01
CA ASN A 126 -35.79 -8.96 11.63
C ASN A 126 -34.38 -8.75 11.07
N VAL A 127 -34.09 -9.38 9.94
CA VAL A 127 -32.78 -9.36 9.28
C VAL A 127 -32.90 -8.95 7.81
N LEU A 128 -31.82 -8.41 7.28
CA LEU A 128 -31.70 -8.02 5.87
C LEU A 128 -31.20 -9.18 5.00
N ILE A 129 -31.93 -9.47 3.93
CA ILE A 129 -31.57 -10.47 2.91
C ILE A 129 -31.58 -9.79 1.52
N ALA A 130 -30.42 -9.68 0.88
CA ALA A 130 -30.26 -8.97 -0.40
C ALA A 130 -30.01 -9.85 -1.64
N THR A 131 -30.17 -11.17 -1.55
CA THR A 131 -29.91 -12.09 -2.68
C THR A 131 -30.73 -11.75 -3.92
N ASN A 132 -31.91 -11.17 -3.76
CA ASN A 132 -32.78 -10.77 -4.86
C ASN A 132 -32.14 -9.69 -5.77
N VAL A 133 -31.20 -8.89 -5.25
CA VAL A 133 -30.48 -7.87 -6.04
C VAL A 133 -29.68 -8.49 -7.19
N LEU A 134 -29.24 -9.74 -7.04
CA LEU A 134 -28.45 -10.44 -8.05
C LEU A 134 -29.20 -10.65 -9.36
N THR A 135 -30.54 -10.56 -9.36
CA THR A 135 -31.36 -10.71 -10.56
C THR A 135 -31.78 -9.37 -11.19
N TRP A 136 -31.30 -8.24 -10.67
CA TRP A 136 -31.77 -6.90 -11.09
C TRP A 136 -31.12 -6.37 -12.36
N GLY A 137 -30.10 -7.04 -12.92
CA GLY A 137 -29.39 -6.58 -14.12
C GLY A 137 -30.32 -6.12 -15.28
N PRO A 138 -31.26 -6.97 -15.75
CA PRO A 138 -32.18 -6.58 -16.82
C PRO A 138 -33.11 -5.41 -16.45
N LEU A 139 -33.54 -5.33 -15.18
CA LEU A 139 -34.38 -4.23 -14.70
C LEU A 139 -33.59 -2.92 -14.65
N PHE A 140 -32.34 -2.96 -14.18
CA PHE A 140 -31.42 -1.82 -14.20
C PHE A 140 -31.23 -1.29 -15.62
N GLU A 141 -30.96 -2.17 -16.59
CA GLU A 141 -30.81 -1.78 -18.00
C GLU A 141 -32.08 -1.13 -18.56
N ALA A 142 -33.25 -1.67 -18.24
CA ALA A 142 -34.54 -1.10 -18.65
C ALA A 142 -34.77 0.29 -18.06
N ARG A 143 -34.44 0.51 -16.77
CA ARG A 143 -34.55 1.80 -16.10
C ARG A 143 -33.54 2.81 -16.63
N LEU A 144 -32.30 2.38 -16.90
CA LEU A 144 -31.26 3.21 -17.49
C LEU A 144 -31.64 3.67 -18.92
N ALA A 145 -32.38 2.85 -19.67
CA ALA A 145 -32.87 3.23 -21.00
C ALA A 145 -33.92 4.36 -20.98
N LEU A 146 -34.55 4.63 -19.82
CA LEU A 146 -35.48 5.76 -19.63
C LEU A 146 -34.74 7.08 -19.37
N ALA A 147 -33.45 7.04 -19.04
CA ALA A 147 -32.68 8.24 -18.75
C ALA A 147 -32.46 9.08 -20.03
N PRO A 148 -32.62 10.42 -19.96
CA PRO A 148 -32.34 11.30 -21.10
C PRO A 148 -30.90 11.18 -21.61
N ASP A 149 -29.97 11.02 -20.68
CA ASP A 149 -28.54 10.80 -20.95
C ASP A 149 -28.03 9.67 -20.04
N LYS A 150 -27.49 8.61 -20.66
CA LYS A 150 -26.99 7.44 -19.94
C LYS A 150 -25.67 7.72 -19.21
N TYR A 151 -24.79 8.51 -19.81
CA TYR A 151 -23.50 8.85 -19.21
C TYR A 151 -23.72 9.67 -17.93
N GLU A 152 -24.51 10.75 -18.02
CA GLU A 152 -24.83 11.60 -16.86
C GLU A 152 -25.56 10.81 -15.77
N ARG A 153 -26.47 9.91 -16.16
CA ARG A 153 -27.17 9.05 -15.19
C ARG A 153 -26.20 8.13 -14.43
N LEU A 154 -25.32 7.43 -15.15
CA LEU A 154 -24.34 6.53 -14.53
C LEU A 154 -23.34 7.30 -13.67
N LEU A 155 -22.89 8.48 -14.14
CA LEU A 155 -22.02 9.37 -13.40
C LEU A 155 -22.66 9.83 -12.08
N TYR A 156 -23.93 10.22 -12.10
CA TYR A 156 -24.66 10.60 -10.89
C TYR A 156 -24.77 9.44 -9.89
N ILE A 157 -25.09 8.23 -10.35
CA ILE A 157 -25.16 7.05 -9.47
C ILE A 157 -23.78 6.78 -8.84
N LEU A 158 -22.71 6.87 -9.63
CA LEU A 158 -21.34 6.74 -9.13
C LEU A 158 -20.98 7.80 -8.07
N GLN A 159 -21.42 9.05 -8.26
CA GLN A 159 -21.26 10.10 -7.24
C GLN A 159 -22.06 9.80 -5.97
N CYS A 160 -23.26 9.19 -6.08
CA CYS A 160 -24.03 8.76 -4.92
C CYS A 160 -23.33 7.62 -4.17
N LEU A 161 -22.75 6.66 -4.90
CA LEU A 161 -21.94 5.57 -4.33
C LEU A 161 -20.70 6.12 -3.62
N GLN A 162 -19.98 7.07 -4.22
CA GLN A 162 -18.84 7.74 -3.59
C GLN A 162 -19.25 8.50 -2.32
N TYR A 163 -20.38 9.22 -2.38
CA TYR A 163 -20.95 9.92 -1.22
C TYR A 163 -21.26 8.93 -0.09
N ALA A 164 -21.95 7.82 -0.40
CA ALA A 164 -22.29 6.78 0.56
C ALA A 164 -21.04 6.12 1.18
N MET A 165 -20.03 5.83 0.36
CA MET A 165 -18.75 5.28 0.83
C MET A 165 -18.07 6.23 1.83
N ILE A 166 -17.95 7.51 1.49
CA ILE A 166 -17.32 8.50 2.36
C ILE A 166 -18.11 8.64 3.67
N MET A 167 -19.44 8.68 3.61
CA MET A 167 -20.31 8.68 4.80
C MET A 167 -20.07 7.45 5.69
N VAL A 168 -20.04 6.24 5.11
CA VAL A 168 -19.80 4.99 5.86
C VAL A 168 -18.44 5.03 6.56
N HIS A 169 -17.42 5.58 5.91
CA HIS A 169 -16.09 5.71 6.52
C HIS A 169 -16.00 6.78 7.61
N SER A 170 -16.75 7.89 7.50
CA SER A 170 -16.69 8.97 8.49
C SER A 170 -17.35 8.60 9.82
N ILE A 171 -18.37 7.74 9.80
CA ILE A 171 -19.15 7.36 10.99
C ILE A 171 -18.84 5.95 11.52
N GLN A 172 -17.76 5.34 11.01
CA GLN A 172 -17.50 3.90 11.18
C GLN A 172 -17.39 3.42 12.63
N GLU A 173 -16.88 4.24 13.55
CA GLU A 173 -16.72 3.87 14.96
C GLU A 173 -18.07 3.70 15.68
N ASN A 174 -19.12 4.35 15.16
CA ASN A 174 -20.49 4.31 15.69
C ASN A 174 -21.42 3.39 14.88
N MET A 175 -20.86 2.44 14.13
CA MET A 175 -21.64 1.44 13.39
C MET A 175 -21.24 0.03 13.76
N ASP A 176 -22.22 -0.88 13.80
CA ASP A 176 -21.92 -2.29 13.99
C ASP A 176 -21.42 -2.91 12.69
N HIS A 177 -20.51 -3.89 12.83
CA HIS A 177 -19.79 -4.51 11.72
C HIS A 177 -20.73 -5.02 10.61
N THR A 178 -21.81 -5.71 10.98
CA THR A 178 -22.74 -6.31 10.01
C THR A 178 -23.60 -5.27 9.29
N VAL A 179 -23.96 -4.15 9.95
CA VAL A 179 -24.68 -3.04 9.34
C VAL A 179 -23.78 -2.33 8.34
N ARG A 180 -22.57 -1.94 8.75
CA ARG A 180 -21.56 -1.31 7.87
C ARG A 180 -21.32 -2.12 6.60
N TYR A 181 -20.96 -3.40 6.74
CA TYR A 181 -20.58 -4.20 5.58
C TYR A 181 -21.77 -4.74 4.79
N SER A 182 -23.01 -4.67 5.31
CA SER A 182 -24.21 -4.85 4.48
C SER A 182 -24.38 -3.71 3.46
N ILE A 183 -24.13 -2.47 3.88
CA ILE A 183 -24.18 -1.28 3.00
C ILE A 183 -23.01 -1.31 2.03
N ALA A 184 -21.80 -1.57 2.53
CA ALA A 184 -20.60 -1.61 1.69
C ALA A 184 -20.64 -2.75 0.65
N ALA A 185 -21.22 -3.91 0.97
CA ALA A 185 -21.41 -5.00 0.02
C ALA A 185 -22.33 -4.61 -1.14
N LEU A 186 -23.44 -3.90 -0.88
CA LEU A 186 -24.28 -3.34 -1.95
C LEU A 186 -23.52 -2.28 -2.75
N GLY A 187 -22.79 -1.40 -2.07
CA GLY A 187 -21.96 -0.38 -2.70
C GLY A 187 -20.96 -0.97 -3.69
N GLU A 188 -20.19 -1.99 -3.29
CA GLU A 188 -19.22 -2.69 -4.14
C GLU A 188 -19.90 -3.41 -5.31
N LEU A 189 -21.01 -4.12 -5.05
CA LEU A 189 -21.77 -4.81 -6.10
C LEU A 189 -22.27 -3.84 -7.17
N PHE A 190 -22.82 -2.70 -6.76
CA PHE A 190 -23.31 -1.67 -7.67
C PHE A 190 -22.20 -0.96 -8.42
N SER A 191 -21.12 -0.62 -7.73
CA SER A 191 -19.93 -0.01 -8.34
C SER A 191 -19.35 -0.93 -9.42
N THR A 192 -19.13 -2.20 -9.08
CA THR A 192 -18.63 -3.23 -9.99
C THR A 192 -19.57 -3.46 -11.17
N GLY A 193 -20.88 -3.55 -10.90
CA GLY A 193 -21.91 -3.72 -11.92
C GLY A 193 -21.98 -2.55 -12.91
N ILE A 194 -21.90 -1.30 -12.42
CA ILE A 194 -21.95 -0.09 -13.26
C ILE A 194 -20.74 -0.02 -14.19
N TYR A 195 -19.51 -0.21 -13.69
CA TYR A 195 -18.32 -0.21 -14.53
C TYR A 195 -18.35 -1.34 -15.56
N SER A 196 -18.88 -2.51 -15.17
CA SER A 196 -19.05 -3.64 -16.09
C SER A 196 -20.07 -3.33 -17.19
N ALA A 197 -21.24 -2.78 -16.84
CA ALA A 197 -22.27 -2.40 -17.80
C ALA A 197 -21.79 -1.30 -18.76
N ALA A 198 -21.10 -0.28 -18.25
CA ALA A 198 -20.53 0.79 -19.05
C ALA A 198 -19.43 0.30 -20.02
N GLY A 199 -18.57 -0.61 -19.55
CA GLY A 199 -17.52 -1.23 -20.36
C GLY A 199 -18.05 -2.16 -21.45
N LEU A 200 -19.19 -2.82 -21.22
CA LEU A 200 -19.85 -3.72 -22.17
C LEU A 200 -20.84 -3.01 -23.11
N ALA A 201 -21.21 -1.75 -22.81
CA ALA A 201 -22.10 -0.96 -23.64
C ALA A 201 -21.56 -0.78 -25.07
N GLN A 202 -22.47 -0.60 -26.03
CA GLN A 202 -22.14 -0.37 -27.44
C GLN A 202 -22.87 0.89 -27.93
N PRO A 203 -22.14 2.01 -28.19
CA PRO A 203 -20.71 2.21 -27.97
C PRO A 203 -20.34 2.18 -26.47
N LYS A 204 -19.06 1.90 -26.17
CA LYS A 204 -18.53 1.89 -24.80
C LYS A 204 -18.78 3.24 -24.14
N ILE A 205 -19.25 3.23 -22.89
CA ILE A 205 -19.40 4.44 -22.07
C ILE A 205 -18.14 4.55 -21.20
N GLU A 206 -17.36 5.62 -21.40
CA GLU A 206 -16.14 5.86 -20.64
C GLU A 206 -16.43 6.66 -19.38
N LEU A 207 -16.63 5.97 -18.26
CA LEU A 207 -16.84 6.58 -16.95
C LEU A 207 -15.52 6.97 -16.29
N PRO A 208 -15.50 8.04 -15.46
CA PRO A 208 -14.31 8.38 -14.68
C PRO A 208 -13.98 7.26 -13.69
N ILE A 209 -12.69 7.08 -13.42
CA ILE A 209 -12.22 6.16 -12.39
C ILE A 209 -12.38 6.87 -11.03
N LEU A 210 -13.31 6.40 -10.20
CA LEU A 210 -13.50 6.88 -8.84
C LEU A 210 -12.86 5.90 -7.85
N GLY A 211 -12.14 6.43 -6.85
CA GLY A 211 -11.55 5.63 -5.78
C GLY A 211 -12.62 5.13 -4.80
N LEU A 212 -13.25 4.00 -5.11
CA LEU A 212 -14.30 3.38 -4.31
C LEU A 212 -13.75 2.27 -3.41
N SER A 213 -13.26 2.66 -2.23
CA SER A 213 -12.62 1.80 -1.23
C SER A 213 -13.62 1.14 -0.25
N TRP A 214 -14.66 0.47 -0.75
CA TRP A 214 -15.66 -0.22 0.09
C TRP A 214 -15.07 -1.27 1.04
N TYR A 215 -13.91 -1.83 0.68
CA TYR A 215 -13.16 -2.81 1.46
C TYR A 215 -12.44 -2.22 2.68
N ARG A 216 -12.32 -0.88 2.77
CA ARG A 216 -11.50 -0.22 3.78
C ARG A 216 -11.90 -0.67 5.19
N ASP A 217 -10.88 -0.97 5.98
CA ASP A 217 -10.96 -1.48 7.36
C ASP A 217 -11.71 -2.82 7.55
N PHE A 218 -12.07 -3.53 6.46
CA PHE A 218 -12.74 -4.84 6.57
C PHE A 218 -11.85 -5.85 7.28
N VAL A 219 -10.57 -5.90 6.88
CA VAL A 219 -9.49 -6.62 7.56
C VAL A 219 -8.58 -5.62 8.28
N ARG A 220 -9.06 -4.98 9.35
CA ARG A 220 -8.26 -4.02 10.13
C ARG A 220 -7.42 -4.69 11.22
N PRO A 221 -6.26 -4.11 11.59
CA PRO A 221 -5.48 -4.56 12.75
C PRO A 221 -6.31 -4.62 14.04
N GLY A 222 -6.25 -5.73 14.77
CA GLY A 222 -7.06 -5.98 15.97
C GLY A 222 -8.57 -6.10 15.71
N GLY A 223 -8.99 -6.22 14.45
CA GLY A 223 -10.39 -6.38 14.08
C GLY A 223 -10.86 -7.84 14.14
N VAL A 224 -12.18 -8.03 14.22
CA VAL A 224 -12.82 -9.36 14.31
C VAL A 224 -12.44 -10.28 13.14
N VAL A 225 -12.31 -9.73 11.93
CA VAL A 225 -11.92 -10.53 10.74
C VAL A 225 -10.46 -10.97 10.82
N GLU A 226 -9.54 -10.07 11.22
CA GLU A 226 -8.13 -10.43 11.43
C GLU A 226 -7.99 -11.50 12.52
N GLU A 227 -8.63 -11.31 13.68
CA GLU A 227 -8.61 -12.30 14.77
C GLU A 227 -9.11 -13.67 14.30
N ARG A 228 -10.20 -13.70 13.52
CA ARG A 228 -10.76 -14.93 12.95
C ARG A 228 -9.78 -15.62 12.01
N MET A 229 -9.12 -14.87 11.12
CA MET A 229 -8.11 -15.40 10.22
C MET A 229 -6.92 -15.97 10.99
N LEU A 230 -6.37 -15.22 11.95
CA LEU A 230 -5.24 -15.66 12.78
C LEU A 230 -5.57 -16.92 13.58
N ASN A 231 -6.77 -16.99 14.18
CA ASN A 231 -7.24 -18.18 14.90
C ASN A 231 -7.41 -19.41 13.99
N ASN A 232 -7.56 -19.20 12.68
CA ASN A 232 -7.64 -20.26 11.68
C ASN A 232 -6.29 -20.57 11.00
N GLY A 233 -5.18 -20.19 11.63
CA GLY A 233 -3.83 -20.54 11.19
C GLY A 233 -3.26 -19.67 10.07
N TRP A 234 -3.86 -18.50 9.80
CA TRP A 234 -3.26 -17.52 8.89
C TRP A 234 -2.04 -16.83 9.52
N CYS A 235 -1.02 -16.58 8.71
CA CYS A 235 0.15 -15.81 9.15
C CYS A 235 -0.16 -14.30 9.21
N PRO A 236 0.32 -13.55 10.23
CA PRO A 236 0.19 -12.09 10.27
C PRO A 236 0.63 -11.38 8.99
N SER A 237 1.69 -11.87 8.32
CA SER A 237 2.16 -11.30 7.06
C SER A 237 1.30 -11.63 5.86
N GLU A 238 0.54 -12.72 5.89
CA GLU A 238 -0.44 -13.04 4.84
C GLU A 238 -1.68 -12.16 4.99
N VAL A 239 -2.14 -11.94 6.22
CA VAL A 239 -3.25 -11.03 6.50
C VAL A 239 -2.89 -9.60 6.09
N GLU A 240 -1.67 -9.15 6.41
CA GLU A 240 -1.17 -7.84 5.97
C GLU A 240 -1.11 -7.72 4.43
N LYS A 241 -0.68 -8.79 3.74
CA LYS A 241 -0.67 -8.83 2.28
C LYS A 241 -2.07 -8.65 1.71
N ILE A 242 -3.04 -9.42 2.21
CA ILE A 242 -4.44 -9.36 1.79
C ILE A 242 -5.00 -7.95 1.91
N ARG A 243 -4.86 -7.31 3.08
CA ARG A 243 -5.42 -5.97 3.29
C ARG A 243 -4.69 -4.86 2.54
N SER A 244 -3.43 -5.09 2.16
CA SER A 244 -2.60 -4.12 1.43
C SER A 244 -2.75 -4.22 -0.09
N GLN A 245 -2.95 -5.43 -0.63
CA GLN A 245 -2.99 -5.65 -2.09
C GLN A 245 -4.40 -5.77 -2.64
N LEU A 246 -5.32 -6.44 -1.94
CA LEU A 246 -6.69 -6.57 -2.42
C LEU A 246 -7.42 -5.23 -2.27
N GLN A 247 -8.24 -4.92 -3.28
CA GLN A 247 -9.03 -3.69 -3.33
C GLN A 247 -10.53 -4.01 -3.44
N GLY A 248 -10.92 -5.28 -3.50
CA GLY A 248 -12.31 -5.71 -3.55
C GLY A 248 -12.80 -6.25 -2.22
N LEU A 249 -13.92 -5.70 -1.71
CA LEU A 249 -14.54 -6.18 -0.48
C LEU A 249 -14.97 -7.66 -0.62
N PHE A 250 -15.48 -8.05 -1.79
CA PHE A 250 -15.88 -9.43 -2.08
C PHE A 250 -14.69 -10.38 -2.08
N THR A 251 -13.56 -9.96 -2.65
CA THR A 251 -12.33 -10.75 -2.67
C THR A 251 -11.74 -10.90 -1.28
N MET A 252 -11.71 -9.82 -0.48
CA MET A 252 -11.25 -9.87 0.91
C MET A 252 -12.14 -10.79 1.76
N HIS A 253 -13.47 -10.68 1.63
CA HIS A 253 -14.41 -11.56 2.32
C HIS A 253 -14.15 -13.01 1.93
N TYR A 254 -14.17 -13.32 0.63
CA TYR A 254 -13.94 -14.68 0.12
C TYR A 254 -12.62 -15.27 0.64
N THR A 255 -11.53 -14.49 0.58
CA THR A 255 -10.21 -14.90 1.05
C THR A 255 -10.19 -15.15 2.56
N SER A 256 -10.86 -14.29 3.34
CA SER A 256 -10.96 -14.43 4.80
C SER A 256 -11.69 -15.70 5.24
N GLN A 257 -12.49 -16.31 4.36
CA GLN A 257 -13.24 -17.54 4.62
C GLN A 257 -12.50 -18.80 4.15
N LEU A 258 -11.35 -18.68 3.48
CA LEU A 258 -10.58 -19.84 3.05
C LEU A 258 -9.91 -20.55 4.22
N ARG A 259 -10.08 -21.86 4.30
CA ARG A 259 -9.29 -22.72 5.19
C ARG A 259 -7.87 -22.88 4.69
N LYS A 260 -6.90 -22.85 5.61
CA LYS A 260 -5.51 -23.14 5.31
C LYS A 260 -5.31 -24.66 5.22
N PRO A 261 -4.52 -25.16 4.26
CA PRO A 261 -4.20 -26.58 4.18
C PRO A 261 -3.26 -27.03 5.30
N THR A 262 -2.50 -26.08 5.87
CA THR A 262 -1.46 -26.34 6.88
C THR A 262 -1.66 -25.46 8.12
N PRO A 263 -2.80 -25.53 8.82
CA PRO A 263 -3.08 -24.68 9.98
C PRO A 263 -2.14 -24.96 11.17
N TRP A 264 -1.40 -26.07 11.13
CA TRP A 264 -0.42 -26.45 12.15
C TRP A 264 0.96 -25.80 11.97
N LEU A 265 1.20 -25.04 10.89
CA LEU A 265 2.48 -24.37 10.66
C LEU A 265 2.68 -23.26 11.71
N ASP A 266 3.86 -23.21 12.34
CA ASP A 266 4.14 -22.22 13.38
C ASP A 266 4.47 -20.84 12.77
N HIS A 267 3.59 -19.87 13.04
CA HIS A 267 3.72 -18.48 12.65
C HIS A 267 4.05 -17.53 13.82
N SER A 268 4.40 -18.06 15.00
CA SER A 268 4.68 -17.27 16.21
C SER A 268 5.83 -16.27 16.05
N ASN A 269 6.80 -16.57 15.18
CA ASN A 269 7.95 -15.71 14.88
C ASN A 269 7.74 -14.79 13.65
N CYS A 270 6.56 -14.80 13.05
CA CYS A 270 6.25 -13.94 11.90
C CYS A 270 5.90 -12.52 12.37
N THR A 271 6.19 -11.53 11.52
CA THR A 271 5.73 -10.14 11.69
C THR A 271 4.70 -9.82 10.61
N ARG A 272 4.15 -8.60 10.61
CA ARG A 272 3.28 -8.12 9.52
C ARG A 272 4.03 -8.02 8.18
N SER A 273 5.31 -7.67 8.20
CA SER A 273 6.13 -7.53 7.00
C SER A 273 6.78 -8.83 6.53
N ILE A 274 6.98 -9.81 7.41
CA ILE A 274 7.78 -11.01 7.10
C ILE A 274 7.10 -12.29 7.61
N CYS A 275 6.89 -13.25 6.69
CA CYS A 275 6.58 -14.63 7.03
C CYS A 275 7.88 -15.45 7.16
N ARG A 276 8.19 -15.93 8.38
CA ARG A 276 9.41 -16.72 8.64
C ARG A 276 9.19 -18.23 8.56
N ALA A 277 7.95 -18.70 8.46
CA ALA A 277 7.62 -20.13 8.50
C ALA A 277 8.16 -20.92 7.30
N PHE A 278 8.48 -20.25 6.19
CA PHE A 278 9.07 -20.85 4.99
C PHE A 278 10.56 -20.56 4.84
N HIS A 279 11.21 -19.96 5.85
CA HIS A 279 12.66 -19.79 5.84
C HIS A 279 13.36 -21.12 6.10
N ILE A 280 14.28 -21.45 5.22
CA ILE A 280 15.05 -22.68 5.29
C ILE A 280 16.38 -22.38 5.96
N ASP A 281 16.71 -23.14 7.00
CA ASP A 281 18.07 -23.22 7.48
C ASP A 281 18.87 -24.17 6.58
N ILE A 282 19.70 -23.59 5.71
CA ILE A 282 20.52 -24.31 4.73
C ILE A 282 21.41 -25.36 5.41
N SER A 283 21.84 -25.12 6.66
CA SER A 283 22.76 -26.01 7.38
C SER A 283 22.11 -27.32 7.83
N THR A 284 20.79 -27.32 8.05
CA THR A 284 20.03 -28.47 8.54
C THR A 284 19.09 -29.06 7.49
N TYR A 285 18.88 -28.36 6.38
CA TYR A 285 17.96 -28.75 5.32
C TYR A 285 18.37 -30.05 4.61
N ARG A 286 17.38 -30.90 4.34
CA ARG A 286 17.52 -32.13 3.56
C ARG A 286 16.42 -32.21 2.50
N PRO A 287 16.72 -32.78 1.31
CA PRO A 287 15.68 -33.10 0.33
C PRO A 287 14.61 -34.01 0.93
N ALA A 288 13.34 -33.75 0.62
CA ALA A 288 12.22 -34.55 1.11
C ALA A 288 11.85 -35.65 0.12
N HIS A 289 11.39 -36.78 0.63
CA HIS A 289 10.77 -37.82 -0.17
C HIS A 289 9.31 -37.46 -0.50
N VAL A 290 8.71 -38.16 -1.47
CA VAL A 290 7.29 -37.95 -1.85
C VAL A 290 6.36 -38.37 -0.71
N GLU A 291 6.68 -39.48 -0.06
CA GLU A 291 5.92 -40.05 1.05
C GLU A 291 6.79 -40.14 2.31
N ASP A 292 6.17 -39.92 3.46
CA ASP A 292 6.81 -40.12 4.76
C ASP A 292 7.22 -41.59 4.94
N GLY A 293 8.46 -41.81 5.35
CA GLY A 293 9.02 -43.15 5.54
C GLY A 293 9.66 -43.77 4.30
N CYS A 294 9.60 -43.13 3.12
CA CYS A 294 10.41 -43.52 1.99
C CYS A 294 11.89 -43.16 2.23
N GLY A 295 12.79 -44.10 1.93
CA GLY A 295 14.24 -43.95 2.11
C GLY A 295 15.03 -44.29 0.85
N CYS A 296 14.47 -44.04 -0.34
CA CYS A 296 15.16 -44.29 -1.60
C CYS A 296 16.46 -43.49 -1.71
N GLU A 297 17.40 -43.95 -2.53
CA GLU A 297 18.65 -43.21 -2.72
C GLU A 297 18.45 -41.88 -3.48
N LEU A 298 19.42 -40.98 -3.32
CA LEU A 298 19.54 -39.78 -4.13
C LEU A 298 20.10 -40.17 -5.51
N ILE A 299 19.57 -39.57 -6.56
CA ILE A 299 20.10 -39.68 -7.91
C ILE A 299 20.67 -38.32 -8.33
N GLU A 300 21.91 -38.33 -8.82
CA GLU A 300 22.68 -37.13 -9.16
C GLU A 300 22.71 -36.89 -10.67
N ALA A 301 22.51 -35.64 -11.08
CA ALA A 301 22.83 -35.18 -12.42
C ALA A 301 24.34 -34.93 -12.51
N ASP A 302 25.02 -35.48 -13.54
CA ASP A 302 26.48 -35.40 -13.68
C ASP A 302 27.00 -33.95 -13.53
N PRO A 303 27.65 -33.60 -12.40
CA PRO A 303 28.07 -32.23 -12.12
C PRO A 303 29.15 -31.75 -13.09
N THR A 304 29.94 -32.67 -13.65
CA THR A 304 31.00 -32.38 -14.60
C THR A 304 30.41 -31.96 -15.94
N MET A 305 29.37 -32.66 -16.40
CA MET A 305 28.65 -32.29 -17.63
C MET A 305 27.89 -30.97 -17.46
N VAL A 306 27.18 -30.78 -16.34
CA VAL A 306 26.46 -29.52 -16.02
C VAL A 306 27.42 -28.34 -16.07
N SER A 307 28.52 -28.42 -15.34
CA SER A 307 29.51 -27.34 -15.25
C SER A 307 30.27 -27.16 -16.56
N GLY A 308 30.53 -28.26 -17.28
CA GLY A 308 31.12 -28.26 -18.61
C GLY A 308 30.29 -27.46 -19.61
N ILE A 309 28.99 -27.75 -19.72
CA ILE A 309 28.07 -27.01 -20.61
C ILE A 309 28.06 -25.51 -20.27
N LEU A 310 27.97 -25.17 -18.98
CA LEU A 310 27.95 -23.77 -18.55
C LEU A 310 29.24 -23.02 -18.92
N ARG A 311 30.41 -23.64 -18.70
CA ARG A 311 31.71 -23.01 -18.98
C ARG A 311 32.07 -22.97 -20.46
N SER A 312 31.71 -23.99 -21.23
CA SER A 312 32.17 -24.16 -22.61
C SER A 312 31.20 -23.60 -23.66
N THR A 313 30.01 -23.16 -23.26
CA THR A 313 28.98 -22.66 -24.17
C THR A 313 28.31 -21.42 -23.63
N ASP A 314 27.46 -20.78 -24.43
CA ASP A 314 26.58 -19.67 -24.07
C ASP A 314 25.14 -20.12 -23.71
N THR A 315 24.90 -21.44 -23.65
CA THR A 315 23.58 -22.05 -23.36
C THR A 315 23.55 -22.70 -21.97
N PHE A 316 22.52 -23.47 -21.63
CA PHE A 316 22.33 -24.07 -20.30
C PHE A 316 22.04 -25.58 -20.41
N PRO A 317 22.31 -26.35 -19.33
CA PRO A 317 21.98 -27.76 -19.27
C PRO A 317 20.48 -27.97 -19.06
N ILE A 318 19.93 -28.98 -19.72
CA ILE A 318 18.60 -29.54 -19.49
C ILE A 318 18.76 -31.04 -19.21
N VAL A 319 17.76 -31.68 -18.60
CA VAL A 319 17.85 -33.10 -18.28
C VAL A 319 16.74 -33.90 -18.95
N ARG A 320 17.11 -35.10 -19.38
CA ARG A 320 16.19 -36.16 -19.78
C ARG A 320 16.29 -37.28 -18.75
N VAL A 321 15.14 -37.83 -18.36
CA VAL A 321 15.08 -38.94 -17.42
C VAL A 321 14.66 -40.19 -18.18
N GLU A 322 15.37 -41.28 -17.96
CA GLU A 322 15.10 -42.58 -18.57
C GLU A 322 15.04 -43.69 -17.51
N GLY A 323 14.32 -44.77 -17.80
CA GLY A 323 14.19 -45.93 -16.93
C GLY A 323 13.02 -45.86 -15.95
N GLU A 324 12.73 -47.01 -15.35
CA GLU A 324 11.75 -47.17 -14.27
C GLU A 324 12.38 -46.81 -12.91
N LEU A 325 11.58 -46.66 -11.85
CA LEU A 325 12.04 -46.17 -10.53
C LEU A 325 13.34 -46.83 -10.02
N ASP A 326 13.52 -48.14 -10.23
CA ASP A 326 14.70 -48.88 -9.75
C ASP A 326 15.97 -48.60 -10.57
N ASP A 327 15.85 -48.40 -11.89
CA ASP A 327 16.97 -48.14 -12.84
C ASP A 327 16.86 -46.73 -13.46
N LEU A 328 16.33 -45.78 -12.70
CA LEU A 328 16.13 -44.41 -13.13
C LEU A 328 17.48 -43.74 -13.37
N ARG A 329 17.64 -43.04 -14.50
CA ARG A 329 18.87 -42.35 -14.90
C ARG A 329 18.60 -40.93 -15.35
N ILE A 330 19.45 -40.01 -14.93
CA ILE A 330 19.44 -38.61 -15.37
C ILE A 330 20.51 -38.43 -16.45
N LEU A 331 20.08 -38.04 -17.65
CA LEU A 331 20.95 -37.67 -18.75
C LEU A 331 21.00 -36.15 -18.86
N VAL A 332 22.19 -35.58 -18.70
CA VAL A 332 22.43 -34.13 -18.85
C VAL A 332 22.69 -33.82 -20.32
N GLU A 333 21.89 -32.93 -20.89
CA GLU A 333 21.96 -32.51 -22.27
C GLU A 333 22.15 -31.00 -22.37
N ARG A 334 22.74 -30.55 -23.48
CA ARG A 334 22.83 -29.13 -23.81
C ARG A 334 21.51 -28.65 -24.42
N PHE A 335 20.97 -27.52 -23.97
CA PHE A 335 19.84 -26.90 -24.65
C PHE A 335 20.25 -26.35 -26.02
N GLU A 336 19.47 -26.70 -27.05
CA GLU A 336 19.60 -26.20 -28.41
C GLU A 336 18.25 -25.63 -28.89
N PRO A 337 18.25 -24.56 -29.72
CA PRO A 337 17.02 -24.04 -30.30
C PRO A 337 16.22 -25.12 -31.02
N GLY A 338 14.92 -25.23 -30.70
CA GLY A 338 14.02 -26.27 -31.24
C GLY A 338 13.74 -27.41 -30.28
N ILE A 339 14.55 -27.60 -29.23
CA ILE A 339 14.29 -28.59 -28.19
C ILE A 339 13.21 -28.05 -27.22
N SER A 340 12.12 -28.80 -27.06
CA SER A 340 11.08 -28.50 -26.08
C SER A 340 11.40 -29.10 -24.71
N TYR A 341 11.17 -28.33 -23.65
CA TYR A 341 11.34 -28.78 -22.27
C TYR A 341 10.42 -28.00 -21.32
N VAL A 342 10.24 -28.55 -20.11
CA VAL A 342 9.48 -27.93 -19.01
C VAL A 342 10.43 -27.46 -17.93
N ALA A 343 10.35 -26.18 -17.55
CA ALA A 343 11.10 -25.66 -16.40
C ALA A 343 10.24 -25.75 -15.14
N LEU A 344 10.81 -26.22 -14.04
CA LEU A 344 10.13 -26.31 -12.75
C LEU A 344 10.40 -25.04 -11.92
N SER A 345 9.32 -24.38 -11.51
CA SER A 345 9.35 -23.28 -10.54
C SER A 345 8.83 -23.79 -9.21
N HIS A 346 9.66 -23.85 -8.18
CA HIS A 346 9.33 -24.59 -6.97
C HIS A 346 9.78 -23.89 -5.68
N VAL A 347 9.11 -24.20 -4.58
CA VAL A 347 9.49 -23.69 -3.26
C VAL A 347 10.44 -24.66 -2.58
N TRP A 348 11.72 -24.29 -2.40
CA TRP A 348 12.72 -25.16 -1.75
C TRP A 348 12.25 -25.68 -0.38
N ALA A 349 11.46 -24.89 0.37
CA ALA A 349 10.97 -25.27 1.69
C ALA A 349 10.03 -26.49 1.64
N ASN A 350 9.60 -26.88 0.44
CA ASN A 350 8.80 -28.08 0.19
C ASN A 350 9.66 -29.31 -0.17
N GLY A 351 10.99 -29.23 0.01
CA GLY A 351 11.87 -30.40 -0.02
C GLY A 351 12.47 -30.77 -1.39
N LEU A 352 12.34 -29.90 -2.40
CA LEU A 352 12.88 -30.13 -3.75
C LEU A 352 14.22 -29.41 -4.04
N GLY A 353 14.81 -28.78 -3.01
CA GLY A 353 16.16 -28.22 -3.07
C GLY A 353 17.23 -29.23 -2.65
N ASN A 354 18.50 -28.94 -2.95
CA ASN A 354 19.65 -29.62 -2.34
C ASN A 354 20.87 -28.68 -2.31
N PRO A 355 21.34 -28.23 -1.14
CA PRO A 355 22.46 -27.30 -1.06
C PRO A 355 23.84 -27.96 -1.21
N THR A 356 23.90 -29.30 -1.22
CA THR A 356 25.18 -30.04 -1.13
C THR A 356 25.58 -30.77 -2.40
N SER A 357 24.61 -31.14 -3.25
CA SER A 357 24.88 -31.84 -4.52
C SER A 357 23.75 -31.63 -5.52
N ASN A 358 24.03 -31.91 -6.79
CA ASN A 358 23.06 -31.81 -7.89
C ASN A 358 22.14 -33.04 -7.96
N SER A 359 21.48 -33.35 -6.84
CA SER A 359 20.74 -34.61 -6.67
C SER A 359 19.43 -34.45 -5.89
N LEU A 360 18.49 -35.37 -6.15
CA LEU A 360 17.22 -35.50 -5.43
C LEU A 360 16.86 -36.98 -5.21
N PRO A 361 15.95 -37.30 -4.27
CA PRO A 361 15.46 -38.65 -4.09
C PRO A 361 14.81 -39.22 -5.36
N LYS A 362 15.10 -40.49 -5.71
CA LYS A 362 14.51 -41.18 -6.88
C LYS A 362 12.99 -41.03 -6.98
N CYS A 363 12.28 -41.13 -5.85
CA CYS A 363 10.82 -40.97 -5.83
C CYS A 363 10.35 -39.57 -6.28
N GLN A 364 11.09 -38.51 -5.94
CA GLN A 364 10.76 -37.15 -6.38
C GLN A 364 11.00 -36.98 -7.87
N ILE A 365 12.10 -37.52 -8.40
CA ILE A 365 12.36 -37.48 -9.84
C ILE A 365 11.26 -38.24 -10.60
N ALA A 366 10.89 -39.44 -10.17
CA ALA A 366 9.80 -40.21 -10.79
C ALA A 366 8.46 -39.45 -10.75
N ARG A 367 8.14 -38.80 -9.62
CA ARG A 367 6.96 -37.93 -9.51
C ARG A 367 7.02 -36.79 -10.52
N ILE A 368 8.15 -36.08 -10.57
CA ILE A 368 8.34 -34.93 -11.47
C ILE A 368 8.17 -35.35 -12.93
N VAL A 369 8.77 -36.47 -13.35
CA VAL A 369 8.62 -37.02 -14.71
C VAL A 369 7.15 -37.22 -15.04
N LYS A 370 6.39 -37.87 -14.16
CA LYS A 370 4.95 -38.08 -14.36
C LYS A 370 4.20 -36.76 -14.50
N LEU A 371 4.44 -35.78 -13.62
CA LEU A 371 3.81 -34.47 -13.69
C LEU A 371 4.10 -33.75 -15.01
N VAL A 372 5.32 -33.88 -15.52
CA VAL A 372 5.74 -33.28 -16.80
C VAL A 372 5.11 -34.03 -17.98
N GLU A 373 4.98 -35.35 -17.92
CA GLU A 373 4.33 -36.17 -18.95
C GLU A 373 2.84 -35.89 -19.08
N ASP A 374 2.18 -35.57 -17.96
CA ASP A 374 0.75 -35.22 -17.90
C ASP A 374 0.44 -33.84 -18.49
N LEU A 375 1.44 -33.00 -18.76
CA LEU A 375 1.26 -31.68 -19.37
C LEU A 375 0.98 -31.77 -20.89
N PRO A 376 0.26 -30.78 -21.46
CA PRO A 376 0.09 -30.68 -22.91
C PRO A 376 1.44 -30.60 -23.64
N ARG A 377 1.70 -31.56 -24.54
CA ARG A 377 2.93 -31.59 -25.34
C ARG A 377 2.94 -30.54 -26.43
N ALA A 378 4.13 -30.12 -26.84
CA ALA A 378 4.31 -29.30 -28.04
C ALA A 378 3.78 -30.05 -29.28
N PRO A 379 3.15 -29.36 -30.24
CA PRO A 379 2.73 -29.96 -31.50
C PRO A 379 3.89 -30.72 -32.16
N GLU A 380 3.63 -31.92 -32.69
CA GLU A 380 4.61 -32.77 -33.40
C GLU A 380 5.74 -33.38 -32.55
N SER A 381 5.78 -33.14 -31.24
CA SER A 381 6.79 -33.72 -30.34
C SER A 381 6.46 -35.18 -30.00
N THR A 382 7.34 -36.11 -30.41
CA THR A 382 7.25 -37.55 -30.11
C THR A 382 8.31 -38.04 -29.13
N GLU A 383 9.29 -37.19 -28.80
CA GLU A 383 10.36 -37.53 -27.86
C GLU A 383 9.90 -37.50 -26.40
N PRO A 384 10.60 -38.21 -25.50
CA PRO A 384 10.39 -38.08 -24.06
C PRO A 384 10.55 -36.62 -23.60
N PRO A 385 9.73 -36.17 -22.64
CA PRO A 385 9.82 -34.79 -22.18
C PRO A 385 11.16 -34.54 -21.49
N ARG A 386 11.76 -33.40 -21.80
CA ARG A 386 12.92 -32.87 -21.08
C ARG A 386 12.45 -31.90 -20.01
N LEU A 387 13.23 -31.80 -18.95
CA LEU A 387 12.93 -30.88 -17.87
C LEU A 387 14.16 -30.09 -17.45
N TRP A 388 13.89 -28.98 -16.79
CA TRP A 388 14.90 -28.18 -16.11
C TRP A 388 14.47 -27.96 -14.67
N LEU A 389 15.39 -28.24 -13.75
CA LEU A 389 15.22 -28.00 -12.32
C LEU A 389 16.53 -27.43 -11.80
N ASP A 390 16.48 -26.29 -11.12
CA ASP A 390 17.64 -25.61 -10.54
C ASP A 390 18.49 -26.54 -9.67
N THR A 391 17.86 -27.40 -8.84
CA THR A 391 18.59 -28.39 -8.03
C THR A 391 19.49 -29.32 -8.86
N LEU A 392 19.09 -29.66 -10.09
CA LEU A 392 19.85 -30.58 -10.96
C LEU A 392 20.77 -29.83 -11.94
N CYS A 393 20.35 -28.65 -12.39
CA CYS A 393 20.99 -27.92 -13.49
C CYS A 393 21.87 -26.73 -13.04
N CYS A 394 21.73 -26.25 -11.81
CA CYS A 394 22.57 -25.20 -11.23
C CYS A 394 23.62 -25.82 -10.31
N PRO A 395 24.91 -25.76 -10.65
CA PRO A 395 25.94 -26.44 -9.88
C PRO A 395 26.13 -25.81 -8.49
N VAL A 396 26.53 -26.65 -7.53
CA VAL A 396 26.90 -26.20 -6.17
C VAL A 396 28.25 -25.47 -6.17
N GLU A 397 29.13 -25.82 -7.11
CA GLU A 397 30.46 -25.22 -7.29
C GLU A 397 30.37 -23.74 -7.72
N ALA A 398 31.13 -22.89 -7.02
CA ALA A 398 30.90 -21.44 -7.01
C ALA A 398 31.07 -20.74 -8.37
N GLU A 399 32.10 -21.07 -9.16
CA GLU A 399 32.38 -20.41 -10.44
C GLU A 399 31.27 -20.71 -11.45
N SER A 400 30.92 -21.98 -11.62
CA SER A 400 29.82 -22.36 -12.52
C SER A 400 28.45 -21.95 -11.98
N LYS A 401 28.28 -21.83 -10.66
CA LYS A 401 27.04 -21.31 -10.07
C LYS A 401 26.78 -19.87 -10.53
N VAL A 402 27.79 -19.00 -10.52
CA VAL A 402 27.65 -17.62 -11.02
C VAL A 402 27.19 -17.60 -12.48
N ILE A 403 27.77 -18.45 -13.34
CA ILE A 403 27.36 -18.59 -14.74
C ILE A 403 25.90 -19.06 -14.85
N SER A 404 25.49 -20.03 -14.05
CA SER A 404 24.11 -20.54 -14.04
C SER A 404 23.10 -19.46 -13.63
N LEU A 405 23.42 -18.66 -12.61
CA LEU A 405 22.56 -17.56 -12.14
C LEU A 405 22.42 -16.47 -13.21
N ALA A 406 23.48 -16.19 -13.98
CA ALA A 406 23.40 -15.25 -15.10
C ALA A 406 22.54 -15.76 -16.27
N ARG A 407 22.30 -17.07 -16.38
CA ARG A 407 21.54 -17.71 -17.48
C ARG A 407 20.13 -18.14 -17.09
N ILE A 408 19.77 -18.11 -15.81
CA ILE A 408 18.49 -18.64 -15.31
C ILE A 408 17.27 -17.97 -15.94
N ALA A 409 17.36 -16.68 -16.24
CA ALA A 409 16.31 -15.94 -16.94
C ALA A 409 15.98 -16.54 -18.31
N ASP A 410 17.02 -16.98 -19.03
CA ASP A 410 16.91 -17.57 -20.35
C ASP A 410 16.30 -18.96 -20.35
N VAL A 411 16.43 -19.69 -19.23
CA VAL A 411 15.73 -20.96 -19.01
C VAL A 411 14.22 -20.70 -19.05
N TYR A 412 13.70 -19.92 -18.11
CA TYR A 412 12.26 -19.71 -18.01
C TYR A 412 11.65 -19.03 -19.25
N ARG A 413 12.41 -18.14 -19.90
CA ARG A 413 12.03 -17.49 -21.17
C ARG A 413 11.91 -18.46 -22.35
N LYS A 414 12.74 -19.51 -22.40
CA LYS A 414 12.81 -20.47 -23.51
C LYS A 414 12.02 -21.76 -23.25
N ALA A 415 11.62 -22.02 -22.01
CA ALA A 415 10.80 -23.17 -21.64
C ALA A 415 9.45 -23.19 -22.39
N HIS A 416 8.97 -24.38 -22.74
CA HIS A 416 7.65 -24.56 -23.35
C HIS A 416 6.53 -24.32 -22.33
N HIS A 417 6.68 -24.92 -21.15
CA HIS A 417 5.89 -24.63 -19.96
C HIS A 417 6.82 -24.33 -18.78
N VAL A 418 6.38 -23.43 -17.91
CA VAL A 418 6.89 -23.35 -16.54
C VAL A 418 5.85 -23.99 -15.63
N LEU A 419 6.24 -25.05 -14.91
CA LEU A 419 5.38 -25.78 -13.98
C LEU A 419 5.65 -25.32 -12.54
N VAL A 420 4.65 -24.73 -11.90
CA VAL A 420 4.70 -24.29 -10.51
C VAL A 420 4.36 -25.46 -9.59
N LEU A 421 5.27 -25.76 -8.66
CA LEU A 421 5.09 -26.74 -7.61
C LEU A 421 5.11 -26.05 -6.23
N ASP A 422 3.93 -25.95 -5.61
CA ASP A 422 3.74 -25.43 -4.26
C ASP A 422 2.80 -26.35 -3.48
N THR A 423 3.28 -26.85 -2.33
CA THR A 423 2.51 -27.79 -1.49
C THR A 423 1.19 -27.23 -0.99
N SER A 424 1.08 -25.91 -0.81
CA SER A 424 -0.17 -25.25 -0.42
C SER A 424 -1.22 -25.31 -1.53
N LEU A 425 -0.82 -25.50 -2.79
CA LEU A 425 -1.71 -25.63 -3.94
C LEU A 425 -1.97 -27.09 -4.29
N THR A 426 -0.95 -27.97 -4.18
CA THR A 426 -1.13 -29.42 -4.40
C THR A 426 -1.96 -30.12 -3.33
N ALA A 427 -2.38 -29.40 -2.27
CA ALA A 427 -3.35 -29.87 -1.29
C ALA A 427 -4.80 -29.84 -1.81
N TYR A 428 -5.07 -29.12 -2.90
CA TYR A 428 -6.41 -28.92 -3.47
C TYR A 428 -6.50 -29.57 -4.84
N LYS A 429 -7.68 -30.08 -5.19
CA LYS A 429 -7.95 -30.58 -6.53
C LYS A 429 -8.22 -29.43 -7.48
N PHE A 430 -7.80 -29.56 -8.73
CA PHE A 430 -8.25 -28.70 -9.81
C PHE A 430 -9.68 -29.07 -10.21
N GLU A 431 -9.96 -30.37 -10.42
CA GLU A 431 -11.30 -30.80 -10.83
C GLU A 431 -12.30 -30.71 -9.67
N GLY A 432 -13.42 -30.04 -9.94
CA GLY A 432 -14.50 -29.86 -8.97
C GLY A 432 -14.33 -28.65 -8.05
N THR A 433 -13.19 -27.96 -8.06
CA THR A 433 -12.97 -26.74 -7.29
C THR A 433 -13.27 -25.50 -8.14
N HIS A 434 -13.95 -24.52 -7.56
CA HIS A 434 -14.29 -23.28 -8.27
C HIS A 434 -13.02 -22.51 -8.74
N PRO A 435 -12.98 -21.98 -9.98
CA PRO A 435 -11.81 -21.23 -10.48
C PRO A 435 -11.40 -20.03 -9.61
N ALA A 436 -12.37 -19.35 -8.99
CA ALA A 436 -12.12 -18.25 -8.05
C ALA A 436 -11.26 -18.71 -6.86
N GLU A 437 -11.54 -19.88 -6.28
CA GLU A 437 -10.78 -20.42 -5.16
C GLU A 437 -9.34 -20.74 -5.56
N LEU A 438 -9.17 -21.45 -6.67
CA LEU A 438 -7.86 -21.84 -7.19
C LEU A 438 -6.98 -20.61 -7.46
N LEU A 439 -7.55 -19.60 -8.11
CA LEU A 439 -6.84 -18.36 -8.45
C LEU A 439 -6.49 -17.52 -7.22
N VAL A 440 -7.43 -17.31 -6.29
CA VAL A 440 -7.17 -16.58 -5.04
C VAL A 440 -6.10 -17.31 -4.21
N ARG A 441 -6.17 -18.65 -4.12
CA ARG A 441 -5.13 -19.43 -3.43
C ARG A 441 -3.77 -19.28 -4.10
N ALA A 442 -3.71 -19.34 -5.44
CA ALA A 442 -2.48 -19.22 -6.20
C ALA A 442 -1.80 -17.84 -6.06
N PHE A 443 -2.55 -16.75 -6.21
CA PHE A 443 -1.97 -15.40 -6.23
C PHE A 443 -1.84 -14.76 -4.85
N GLU A 444 -2.82 -14.99 -3.96
CA GLU A 444 -2.84 -14.33 -2.65
C GLU A 444 -2.19 -15.17 -1.55
N CYS A 445 -2.43 -16.48 -1.55
CA CYS A 445 -2.12 -17.34 -0.41
C CYS A 445 -0.82 -18.14 -0.56
N SER A 446 -0.36 -18.34 -1.79
CA SER A 446 0.73 -19.27 -2.09
C SER A 446 2.10 -18.74 -1.65
N PRO A 447 2.91 -19.54 -0.93
CA PRO A 447 4.32 -19.24 -0.65
C PRO A 447 5.16 -18.98 -1.92
N TRP A 448 4.79 -19.57 -3.06
CA TRP A 448 5.37 -19.27 -4.36
C TRP A 448 5.29 -17.77 -4.71
N MET A 449 4.20 -17.09 -4.36
CA MET A 449 4.06 -15.64 -4.58
C MET A 449 4.84 -14.79 -3.55
N ARG A 450 5.50 -15.41 -2.57
CA ARG A 450 6.21 -14.73 -1.46
C ARG A 450 7.73 -14.75 -1.60
N ARG A 451 8.28 -15.43 -2.61
CA ARG A 451 9.73 -15.49 -2.84
C ARG A 451 10.13 -14.60 -4.01
N LEU A 452 11.31 -14.00 -3.92
CA LEU A 452 11.81 -13.13 -4.99
C LEU A 452 12.15 -13.92 -6.25
N TRP A 453 12.89 -15.03 -6.11
CA TRP A 453 13.32 -15.84 -7.25
C TRP A 453 12.12 -16.34 -8.07
N THR A 454 11.07 -16.86 -7.43
CA THR A 454 9.87 -17.36 -8.12
C THR A 454 9.12 -16.29 -8.94
N LEU A 455 9.32 -15.00 -8.65
CA LEU A 455 8.76 -13.91 -9.46
C LEU A 455 9.27 -13.99 -10.90
N GLN A 456 10.58 -14.07 -11.10
CA GLN A 456 11.14 -14.13 -12.45
C GLN A 456 10.80 -15.44 -13.17
N GLU A 457 10.67 -16.55 -12.44
CA GLU A 457 10.31 -17.86 -13.00
C GLU A 457 8.91 -17.82 -13.60
N GLY A 458 7.96 -17.21 -12.88
CA GLY A 458 6.59 -17.00 -13.36
C GLY A 458 6.48 -15.89 -14.42
N ALA A 459 7.17 -14.78 -14.23
CA ALA A 459 7.04 -13.60 -15.08
C ALA A 459 7.63 -13.81 -16.49
N LEU A 460 8.71 -14.58 -16.59
CA LEU A 460 9.37 -14.89 -17.86
C LEU A 460 8.71 -16.07 -18.61
N ALA A 461 7.79 -16.79 -17.98
CA ALA A 461 7.13 -17.95 -18.56
C ALA A 461 6.32 -17.57 -19.82
N ARG A 462 6.44 -18.39 -20.87
CA ARG A 462 5.55 -18.33 -22.04
C ARG A 462 4.16 -18.83 -21.67
N THR A 463 4.13 -19.99 -21.01
CA THR A 463 2.95 -20.64 -20.48
C THR A 463 3.22 -21.05 -19.05
N LEU A 464 2.39 -20.57 -18.12
CA LEU A 464 2.50 -20.90 -16.70
C LEU A 464 1.43 -21.93 -16.33
N GLN A 465 1.88 -23.07 -15.82
CA GLN A 465 1.04 -24.18 -15.36
C GLN A 465 1.20 -24.29 -13.84
N ILE A 466 0.09 -24.39 -13.10
CA ILE A 466 0.13 -24.61 -11.65
C ILE A 466 -0.31 -26.04 -11.37
N GLN A 467 0.53 -26.81 -10.67
CA GLN A 467 0.17 -28.16 -10.25
C GLN A 467 -0.77 -28.15 -9.05
N TYR A 468 -1.89 -28.88 -9.18
CA TYR A 468 -2.83 -29.20 -8.09
C TYR A 468 -2.73 -30.68 -7.72
N ALA A 469 -3.56 -31.17 -6.81
CA ALA A 469 -3.51 -32.55 -6.32
C ALA A 469 -3.68 -33.61 -7.42
N ASP A 470 -4.50 -33.32 -8.42
CA ASP A 470 -4.95 -34.22 -9.48
C ASP A 470 -4.36 -33.89 -10.86
N LYS A 471 -4.25 -32.61 -11.25
CA LYS A 471 -3.64 -32.18 -12.51
C LYS A 471 -3.11 -30.75 -12.48
N ALA A 472 -2.39 -30.35 -13.53
CA ALA A 472 -1.97 -28.97 -13.71
C ALA A 472 -3.07 -28.11 -14.37
N GLY A 473 -3.19 -26.86 -13.91
CA GLY A 473 -4.11 -25.86 -14.43
C GLY A 473 -3.38 -24.69 -15.08
N ASN A 474 -3.85 -24.27 -16.26
CA ASN A 474 -3.35 -23.07 -16.93
C ASN A 474 -4.06 -21.82 -16.38
N ASN A 475 -3.30 -20.86 -15.87
CA ASN A 475 -3.87 -19.66 -15.23
C ASN A 475 -4.70 -18.78 -16.17
N MET A 476 -4.29 -18.64 -17.43
CA MET A 476 -5.04 -17.85 -18.41
C MET A 476 -6.39 -18.51 -18.74
N ALA A 477 -6.40 -19.84 -18.86
CA ALA A 477 -7.65 -20.59 -19.04
C ALA A 477 -8.58 -20.43 -17.82
N MET A 478 -8.05 -20.57 -16.60
CA MET A 478 -8.84 -20.35 -15.37
C MET A 478 -9.40 -18.93 -15.27
N LEU A 479 -8.60 -17.91 -15.60
CA LEU A 479 -9.06 -16.51 -15.64
C LEU A 479 -10.15 -16.28 -16.68
N THR A 480 -10.06 -16.94 -17.83
CA THR A 480 -11.08 -16.89 -18.88
C THR A 480 -12.38 -17.54 -18.42
N GLU A 481 -12.31 -18.69 -17.75
CA GLU A 481 -13.51 -19.34 -17.19
C GLU A 481 -14.12 -18.52 -16.06
N LEU A 482 -13.31 -17.95 -15.15
CA LEU A 482 -13.80 -17.07 -14.09
C LEU A 482 -14.49 -15.82 -14.67
N TRP A 483 -13.96 -15.25 -15.76
CA TRP A 483 -14.61 -14.13 -16.45
C TRP A 483 -15.98 -14.49 -17.00
N LYS A 484 -16.14 -15.69 -17.58
CA LYS A 484 -17.45 -16.18 -18.05
C LYS A 484 -18.44 -16.30 -16.90
N ILE A 485 -18.02 -16.89 -15.78
CA ILE A 485 -18.83 -17.00 -14.55
C ILE A 485 -19.21 -15.61 -14.03
N ALA A 486 -18.24 -14.69 -13.97
CA ALA A 486 -18.44 -13.33 -13.49
C ALA A 486 -19.43 -12.50 -14.32
N ARG A 487 -19.62 -12.85 -15.60
CA ARG A 487 -20.65 -12.23 -16.45
C ARG A 487 -22.07 -12.70 -16.13
N GLU A 488 -22.20 -13.89 -15.57
CA GLU A 488 -23.48 -14.48 -15.15
C GLU A 488 -23.80 -14.13 -13.69
N ASP A 489 -22.76 -14.03 -12.85
CA ASP A 489 -22.86 -13.67 -11.45
C ASP A 489 -21.85 -12.57 -11.10
N ALA A 490 -22.36 -11.34 -10.99
CA ALA A 490 -21.57 -10.13 -10.77
C ALA A 490 -20.74 -10.16 -9.48
N ARG A 491 -21.05 -11.04 -8.52
CA ARG A 491 -20.28 -11.16 -7.27
C ARG A 491 -18.85 -11.64 -7.54
N TYR A 492 -18.64 -12.46 -8.58
CA TYR A 492 -17.32 -12.92 -8.98
C TYR A 492 -16.54 -11.91 -9.82
N MET A 493 -17.19 -10.88 -10.36
CA MET A 493 -16.52 -9.88 -11.21
C MET A 493 -15.44 -9.12 -10.44
N ARG A 494 -15.69 -8.79 -9.17
CA ARG A 494 -14.67 -8.12 -8.35
C ARG A 494 -13.48 -9.03 -8.05
N ILE A 495 -13.73 -10.31 -7.76
CA ILE A 495 -12.68 -11.33 -7.57
C ILE A 495 -11.85 -11.48 -8.85
N TRP A 496 -12.51 -11.54 -10.01
CA TRP A 496 -11.84 -11.61 -11.29
C TRP A 496 -10.94 -10.41 -11.54
N GLN A 497 -11.40 -9.18 -11.25
CA GLN A 497 -10.61 -7.96 -11.40
C GLN A 497 -9.35 -7.97 -10.52
N ASP A 498 -9.47 -8.31 -9.25
CA ASP A 498 -8.35 -8.33 -8.31
C ASP A 498 -7.29 -9.38 -8.72
N VAL A 499 -7.73 -10.61 -9.01
CA VAL A 499 -6.81 -11.68 -9.46
C VAL A 499 -6.19 -11.33 -10.81
N THR A 500 -6.96 -10.76 -11.74
CA THR A 500 -6.44 -10.35 -13.06
C THR A 500 -5.39 -9.25 -12.90
N ASN A 501 -5.54 -8.36 -11.93
CA ASN A 501 -4.54 -7.33 -11.64
C ASN A 501 -3.20 -7.95 -11.17
N GLU A 502 -3.23 -8.92 -10.26
CA GLU A 502 -2.02 -9.66 -9.83
C GLU A 502 -1.40 -10.47 -10.98
N PHE A 503 -2.23 -11.11 -11.79
CA PHE A 503 -1.77 -11.82 -12.98
C PHE A 503 -1.11 -10.88 -13.99
N ASN A 504 -1.68 -9.71 -14.23
CA ASN A 504 -1.12 -8.70 -15.13
C ASN A 504 0.20 -8.12 -14.60
N GLN A 505 0.34 -7.94 -13.29
CA GLN A 505 1.62 -7.55 -12.67
C GLN A 505 2.71 -8.58 -12.97
N LEU A 506 2.40 -9.88 -12.86
CA LEU A 506 3.33 -10.96 -13.23
C LEU A 506 3.66 -10.92 -14.74
N LEU A 507 2.67 -10.70 -15.61
CA LEU A 507 2.88 -10.61 -17.05
C LEU A 507 3.61 -9.35 -17.52
N GLY A 508 3.69 -8.30 -16.70
CA GLY A 508 4.33 -7.02 -17.05
C GLY A 508 5.81 -7.14 -17.44
N PHE A 509 6.48 -8.25 -17.10
CA PHE A 509 7.87 -8.52 -17.47
C PHE A 509 8.00 -9.57 -18.59
N SER A 510 6.88 -10.10 -19.06
CA SER A 510 6.86 -11.24 -19.98
C SER A 510 7.38 -10.84 -21.37
N PRO A 511 8.26 -11.65 -21.99
CA PRO A 511 8.94 -11.27 -23.23
C PRO A 511 8.08 -11.42 -24.49
N LYS A 512 6.76 -11.63 -24.38
CA LYS A 512 5.90 -12.25 -25.41
C LYS A 512 6.03 -11.64 -26.81
N THR A 513 6.97 -12.18 -27.58
CA THR A 513 6.99 -12.20 -29.04
C THR A 513 6.81 -13.65 -29.49
N GLY A 514 5.85 -13.87 -30.39
CA GLY A 514 5.48 -15.18 -30.94
C GLY A 514 4.21 -15.04 -31.80
N PRO A 515 3.99 -15.89 -32.82
CA PRO A 515 2.86 -15.76 -33.75
C PRO A 515 1.48 -15.90 -33.07
N GLU A 516 1.41 -16.57 -31.92
CA GLU A 516 0.21 -16.67 -31.08
C GLU A 516 -0.09 -15.46 -30.18
N ASN A 517 0.80 -14.45 -30.09
CA ASN A 517 0.64 -13.31 -29.20
C ASN A 517 0.41 -12.01 -29.99
N VAL A 518 -0.84 -11.53 -29.97
CA VAL A 518 -1.30 -10.34 -30.73
C VAL A 518 -1.06 -9.02 -29.97
N LEU A 519 -0.73 -9.08 -28.68
CA LEU A 519 -0.57 -7.90 -27.81
C LEU A 519 0.87 -7.37 -27.84
N LYS A 520 1.05 -6.09 -28.19
CA LYS A 520 2.31 -5.36 -28.01
C LYS A 520 2.46 -4.97 -26.53
N TRP A 521 3.52 -5.43 -25.87
CA TRP A 521 3.80 -5.11 -24.47
C TRP A 521 4.85 -3.99 -24.36
N HIS A 522 4.64 -3.06 -23.44
CA HIS A 522 5.58 -1.97 -23.14
C HIS A 522 6.80 -2.49 -22.38
N ALA A 523 7.87 -1.69 -22.32
CA ALA A 523 9.01 -1.98 -21.44
C ALA A 523 8.53 -2.06 -19.98
N PRO A 524 9.12 -2.94 -19.15
CA PRO A 524 8.73 -3.08 -17.76
C PRO A 524 8.95 -1.75 -17.03
N GLN A 525 7.92 -1.27 -16.33
CA GLN A 525 7.99 -0.04 -15.55
C GLN A 525 8.43 -0.32 -14.11
N ILE A 526 9.20 0.59 -13.52
CA ILE A 526 9.66 0.48 -12.12
C ILE A 526 8.49 0.46 -11.11
N THR A 527 7.37 1.08 -11.44
CA THR A 527 6.12 1.03 -10.65
C THR A 527 5.56 -0.40 -10.61
N THR A 528 5.59 -1.11 -11.74
CA THR A 528 5.17 -2.52 -11.85
C THR A 528 6.12 -3.42 -11.06
N LEU A 529 7.43 -3.14 -11.14
CA LEU A 529 8.45 -3.81 -10.31
C LEU A 529 8.16 -3.62 -8.81
N GLN A 530 7.98 -2.39 -8.35
CA GLN A 530 7.75 -2.10 -6.93
C GLN A 530 6.51 -2.81 -6.38
N ARG A 531 5.42 -2.90 -7.16
CA ARG A 531 4.22 -3.67 -6.79
C ARG A 531 4.51 -5.17 -6.71
N SER A 532 5.18 -5.71 -7.73
CA SER A 532 5.50 -7.14 -7.82
C SER A 532 6.48 -7.62 -6.74
N LEU A 533 7.33 -6.73 -6.24
CA LEU A 533 8.29 -7.00 -5.16
C LEU A 533 7.66 -6.93 -3.76
N HIS A 534 6.48 -6.31 -3.63
CA HIS A 534 5.84 -6.16 -2.33
C HIS A 534 5.52 -7.52 -1.71
N PHE A 535 5.78 -7.68 -0.40
CA PHE A 535 5.66 -8.94 0.35
C PHE A 535 6.54 -10.12 -0.12
N ARG A 536 7.41 -9.93 -1.11
CA ARG A 536 8.41 -10.93 -1.46
C ARG A 536 9.60 -10.87 -0.54
N THR A 537 10.22 -12.03 -0.33
CA THR A 537 11.39 -12.23 0.53
C THR A 537 12.54 -12.82 -0.27
N VAL A 538 13.76 -12.59 0.21
CA VAL A 538 14.99 -13.16 -0.35
C VAL A 538 15.84 -13.72 0.78
N SER A 539 16.42 -14.91 0.58
CA SER A 539 17.29 -15.54 1.59
C SER A 539 18.72 -15.01 1.56
N VAL A 540 19.18 -14.51 0.41
CA VAL A 540 20.49 -13.88 0.22
C VAL A 540 20.24 -12.44 -0.25
N PRO A 541 20.45 -11.41 0.60
CA PRO A 541 20.14 -10.02 0.25
C PRO A 541 20.80 -9.53 -1.06
N ALA A 542 22.01 -10.03 -1.36
CA ALA A 542 22.75 -9.68 -2.56
C ALA A 542 22.13 -10.21 -3.88
N ASP A 543 21.13 -11.09 -3.80
CA ASP A 543 20.39 -11.61 -4.96
C ASP A 543 19.29 -10.66 -5.43
N GLU A 544 18.87 -9.70 -4.60
CA GLU A 544 17.78 -8.78 -4.92
C GLU A 544 18.07 -8.00 -6.20
N ALA A 545 19.24 -7.37 -6.26
CA ALA A 545 19.70 -6.60 -7.41
C ALA A 545 19.79 -7.45 -8.70
N LEU A 546 20.13 -8.74 -8.60
CA LEU A 546 20.23 -9.66 -9.74
C LEU A 546 18.85 -10.07 -10.27
N CYS A 547 17.87 -10.25 -9.39
CA CYS A 547 16.49 -10.49 -9.81
C CYS A 547 15.91 -9.25 -10.49
N ILE A 548 16.15 -8.06 -9.92
CA ILE A 548 15.72 -6.79 -10.52
C ILE A 548 16.35 -6.57 -11.90
N SER A 549 17.66 -6.82 -12.04
CA SER A 549 18.36 -6.65 -13.32
C SER A 549 17.74 -7.51 -14.43
N THR A 550 17.34 -8.73 -14.09
CA THR A 550 16.67 -9.64 -15.03
C THR A 550 15.30 -9.09 -15.45
N LEU A 551 14.47 -8.69 -14.49
CA LEU A 551 13.10 -8.22 -14.73
C LEU A 551 13.08 -6.90 -15.52
N MET A 552 14.04 -6.00 -15.23
CA MET A 552 14.16 -4.69 -15.86
C MET A 552 15.09 -4.67 -17.08
N LYS A 553 15.62 -5.83 -17.50
CA LYS A 553 16.54 -5.99 -18.65
C LYS A 553 17.83 -5.15 -18.54
N LEU A 554 18.42 -5.09 -17.35
CA LEU A 554 19.68 -4.40 -17.05
C LEU A 554 20.90 -5.32 -17.22
N ASP A 555 22.09 -4.73 -17.29
CA ASP A 555 23.36 -5.47 -17.35
C ASP A 555 23.64 -6.21 -16.03
N THR A 556 23.30 -7.49 -16.02
CA THR A 556 23.43 -8.36 -14.84
C THR A 556 24.89 -8.66 -14.51
N THR A 557 25.78 -8.71 -15.52
CA THR A 557 27.21 -8.96 -15.33
C THR A 557 27.85 -7.80 -14.57
N TYR A 558 27.56 -6.57 -15.00
CA TYR A 558 28.01 -5.37 -14.30
C TYR A 558 27.52 -5.33 -12.84
N ILE A 559 26.24 -5.66 -12.61
CA ILE A 559 25.66 -5.64 -11.27
C ILE A 559 26.30 -6.71 -10.38
N ALA A 560 26.54 -7.92 -10.90
CA ALA A 560 27.07 -9.05 -10.13
C ALA A 560 28.49 -8.83 -9.57
N GLU A 561 29.29 -7.99 -10.23
CA GLU A 561 30.64 -7.58 -9.79
C GLU A 561 30.65 -6.73 -8.50
N GLY A 562 29.49 -6.26 -8.01
CA GLY A 562 29.39 -5.59 -6.72
C GLY A 562 29.83 -6.49 -5.56
N ILE A 563 30.68 -5.95 -4.68
CA ILE A 563 31.35 -6.69 -3.60
C ILE A 563 30.41 -7.18 -2.49
N ASP A 564 29.28 -6.49 -2.29
CA ASP A 564 28.25 -6.83 -1.30
C ASP A 564 26.86 -6.40 -1.81
N CYS A 565 25.82 -6.59 -0.99
CA CYS A 565 24.45 -6.22 -1.37
C CYS A 565 24.24 -4.72 -1.63
N ASN A 566 24.91 -3.83 -0.88
CA ASN A 566 24.77 -2.39 -1.07
C ASN A 566 25.39 -1.95 -2.40
N HIS A 567 26.59 -2.45 -2.71
CA HIS A 567 27.27 -2.12 -3.97
C HIS A 567 26.55 -2.71 -5.19
N ARG A 568 25.96 -3.91 -5.07
CA ARG A 568 25.11 -4.46 -6.14
C ARG A 568 23.85 -3.61 -6.35
N MET A 569 23.23 -3.15 -5.26
CA MET A 569 22.06 -2.29 -5.34
C MET A 569 22.41 -0.90 -5.91
N GLN A 570 23.56 -0.32 -5.55
CA GLN A 570 24.09 0.89 -6.18
C GLN A 570 24.22 0.71 -7.69
N ARG A 571 24.92 -0.34 -8.13
CA ARG A 571 25.09 -0.66 -9.57
C ARG A 571 23.77 -0.91 -10.29
N MET A 572 22.77 -1.48 -9.60
CA MET A 572 21.42 -1.64 -10.12
C MET A 572 20.78 -0.28 -10.38
N TRP A 573 20.84 0.64 -9.41
CA TRP A 573 20.32 2.01 -9.57
C TRP A 573 21.03 2.78 -10.68
N GLU A 574 22.35 2.62 -10.83
CA GLU A 574 23.12 3.18 -11.95
C GLU A 574 22.56 2.70 -13.30
N LYS A 575 22.41 1.39 -13.48
CA LYS A 575 21.92 0.82 -14.74
C LYS A 575 20.45 1.14 -15.01
N LEU A 576 19.64 1.23 -13.96
CA LEU A 576 18.25 1.64 -14.07
C LEU A 576 18.15 3.10 -14.55
N SER A 577 18.97 3.98 -13.97
CA SER A 577 19.07 5.37 -14.41
C SER A 577 19.56 5.47 -15.86
N ASP A 578 20.59 4.72 -16.25
CA ASP A 578 21.10 4.66 -17.63
C ASP A 578 19.98 4.25 -18.61
N ALA A 579 19.17 3.26 -18.25
CA ALA A 579 18.12 2.72 -19.10
C ALA A 579 16.88 3.64 -19.21
N SER A 580 16.58 4.43 -18.18
CA SER A 580 15.41 5.31 -18.12
C SER A 580 15.73 6.79 -18.34
N GLY A 581 17.00 7.16 -18.52
CA GLY A 581 17.44 8.56 -18.63
C GLY A 581 17.42 9.34 -17.31
N GLY A 582 17.34 8.63 -16.18
CA GLY A 582 17.19 9.17 -14.84
C GLY A 582 16.28 8.30 -13.97
N VAL A 583 16.11 8.69 -12.71
CA VAL A 583 15.16 8.08 -11.76
C VAL A 583 14.13 9.10 -11.31
N PRO A 584 12.87 8.74 -11.03
CA PRO A 584 11.89 9.71 -10.52
C PRO A 584 12.40 10.42 -9.26
N ALA A 585 12.49 11.75 -9.29
CA ALA A 585 13.09 12.53 -8.21
C ALA A 585 12.29 12.47 -6.89
N ARG A 586 11.01 12.06 -6.95
CA ARG A 586 10.18 11.78 -5.77
C ARG A 586 10.76 10.70 -4.86
N ILE A 587 11.74 9.93 -5.35
CA ILE A 587 12.44 8.92 -4.56
C ILE A 587 12.93 9.43 -3.21
N ILE A 588 13.41 10.68 -3.14
CA ILE A 588 14.00 11.27 -1.94
C ILE A 588 13.02 11.42 -0.76
N PHE A 589 11.72 11.53 -1.05
CA PHE A 589 10.67 11.74 -0.04
C PHE A 589 10.26 10.43 0.63
N TYR A 590 10.30 9.32 -0.11
CA TYR A 590 9.79 8.04 0.34
C TYR A 590 10.95 7.07 0.53
N VAL A 591 11.85 7.29 1.49
CA VAL A 591 12.98 6.36 1.76
C VAL A 591 12.95 5.96 3.23
N GLU A 592 12.90 4.65 3.49
CA GLU A 592 12.99 4.09 4.84
C GLU A 592 14.45 3.86 5.20
N GLU A 593 15.07 2.86 4.58
CA GLU A 593 16.46 2.49 4.84
C GLU A 593 17.27 2.74 3.55
N PRO A 594 18.04 3.85 3.52
CA PRO A 594 18.86 4.17 2.36
C PRO A 594 20.12 3.29 2.29
N LEU A 595 20.79 3.30 1.14
CA LEU A 595 22.14 2.78 1.01
C LEU A 595 23.10 3.55 1.92
N ASP A 596 24.01 2.84 2.60
CA ASP A 596 25.09 3.48 3.37
C ASP A 596 26.33 3.69 2.49
N ILE A 597 26.15 4.46 1.41
CA ILE A 597 27.20 4.82 0.47
C ILE A 597 27.08 6.32 0.21
N VAL A 598 28.16 7.06 0.43
CA VAL A 598 28.20 8.52 0.19
C VAL A 598 27.84 8.83 -1.26
N GLY A 599 26.92 9.77 -1.46
CA GLY A 599 26.35 10.14 -2.76
C GLY A 599 25.13 9.31 -3.16
N TRP A 600 24.77 8.30 -2.36
CA TRP A 600 23.70 7.33 -2.65
C TRP A 600 22.71 7.16 -1.48
N ARG A 601 22.79 7.98 -0.42
CA ARG A 601 21.91 7.87 0.76
C ARG A 601 20.46 8.35 0.49
N TRP A 602 20.17 8.71 -0.75
CA TRP A 602 18.85 9.00 -1.30
C TRP A 602 18.18 7.74 -1.85
N ALA A 603 18.97 6.71 -2.17
CA ALA A 603 18.51 5.50 -2.82
C ALA A 603 18.14 4.45 -1.76
N PRO A 604 16.96 3.81 -1.85
CA PRO A 604 16.61 2.68 -0.99
C PRO A 604 17.63 1.54 -1.11
N LYS A 605 18.06 0.99 0.03
CA LYS A 605 18.94 -0.20 0.05
C LYS A 605 18.26 -1.47 -0.43
N SER A 606 16.92 -1.49 -0.37
CA SER A 606 16.06 -2.58 -0.81
C SER A 606 14.70 -2.02 -1.26
N LEU A 607 14.10 -2.66 -2.26
CA LEU A 607 12.72 -2.44 -2.68
C LEU A 607 11.76 -3.43 -2.02
N LEU A 608 12.27 -4.42 -1.28
CA LEU A 608 11.49 -5.40 -0.52
C LEU A 608 11.10 -4.84 0.85
N SER A 609 9.79 -4.75 1.12
CA SER A 609 9.31 -4.34 2.45
C SER A 609 9.71 -5.32 3.56
N SER A 610 9.98 -6.58 3.23
CA SER A 610 10.45 -7.59 4.17
C SER A 610 11.90 -7.41 4.61
N SER A 611 12.67 -6.57 3.92
CA SER A 611 14.08 -6.30 4.22
C SER A 611 14.28 -5.05 5.07
N VAL A 612 13.17 -4.38 5.44
CA VAL A 612 13.15 -3.18 6.28
C VAL A 612 12.84 -3.61 7.71
N ASP A 613 13.61 -3.11 8.68
CA ASP A 613 13.49 -3.53 10.08
C ASP A 613 12.19 -3.00 10.71
N ASP A 614 11.86 -1.73 10.44
CA ASP A 614 10.59 -1.14 10.87
C ASP A 614 9.86 -0.36 9.76
N PRO A 615 9.13 -1.04 8.85
CA PRO A 615 8.51 -0.39 7.71
C PRO A 615 7.32 0.49 8.12
N VAL A 616 7.28 1.69 7.55
CA VAL A 616 6.18 2.66 7.68
C VAL A 616 5.54 3.01 6.34
N LEU A 617 6.22 2.75 5.23
CA LEU A 617 5.70 3.04 3.91
C LEU A 617 4.73 1.94 3.45
N THR A 618 3.51 2.36 3.14
CA THR A 618 2.50 1.51 2.49
C THR A 618 2.90 1.20 1.04
N ILE A 619 2.20 0.26 0.41
CA ILE A 619 2.41 -0.01 -1.02
C ILE A 619 2.18 1.25 -1.87
N ASP A 620 1.15 2.04 -1.56
CA ASP A 620 0.84 3.25 -2.31
C ASP A 620 2.00 4.25 -2.23
N GLU A 621 2.55 4.48 -1.05
CA GLU A 621 3.69 5.39 -0.86
C GLU A 621 4.96 4.87 -1.57
N ARG A 622 5.21 3.56 -1.52
CA ARG A 622 6.32 2.94 -2.27
C ARG A 622 6.15 3.08 -3.77
N VAL A 623 4.93 3.00 -4.30
CA VAL A 623 4.63 3.21 -5.72
C VAL A 623 4.71 4.69 -6.08
N MET A 624 4.19 5.58 -5.23
CA MET A 624 4.23 7.04 -5.39
C MET A 624 5.66 7.59 -5.47
N ARG A 625 6.62 6.94 -4.82
CA ARG A 625 8.07 7.14 -4.99
C ARG A 625 8.50 7.23 -6.46
N PHE A 626 7.82 6.50 -7.34
CA PHE A 626 8.13 6.40 -8.76
C PHE A 626 7.08 7.02 -9.68
N TYR A 627 6.08 7.69 -9.12
CA TYR A 627 5.04 8.32 -9.90
C TYR A 627 5.62 9.49 -10.73
N THR A 628 5.47 9.38 -12.04
CA THR A 628 5.71 10.43 -13.03
C THR A 628 4.37 10.80 -13.66
N GLU A 629 4.11 12.08 -13.88
CA GLU A 629 2.88 12.56 -14.53
C GLU A 629 2.91 12.23 -16.03
N GLU A 630 2.85 10.95 -16.38
CA GLU A 630 2.89 10.44 -17.77
C GLU A 630 1.64 10.85 -18.60
N GLN A 631 0.90 11.89 -18.21
CA GLN A 631 -0.25 12.43 -18.94
C GLN A 631 -0.16 13.94 -19.24
N SER A 632 0.98 14.58 -18.94
CA SER A 632 1.31 15.88 -19.52
C SER A 632 1.67 15.70 -20.99
N ALA A 633 1.12 16.54 -21.87
CA ALA A 633 1.44 16.52 -23.31
C ALA A 633 2.90 16.92 -23.61
N ASP A 634 3.66 17.33 -22.59
CA ASP A 634 5.07 17.71 -22.69
C ASP A 634 5.98 16.70 -21.96
N PRO A 635 6.81 15.92 -22.67
CA PRO A 635 7.74 14.96 -22.06
C PRO A 635 8.86 15.60 -21.22
N THR A 636 8.90 16.94 -21.10
CA THR A 636 9.83 17.67 -20.23
C THR A 636 9.35 17.85 -18.79
N ASP A 637 8.12 17.44 -18.46
CA ASP A 637 7.48 17.63 -17.14
C ASP A 637 7.86 16.58 -16.06
N ALA A 638 8.47 15.46 -16.47
CA ALA A 638 8.93 14.44 -15.54
C ALA A 638 10.19 14.94 -14.82
N VAL A 639 10.06 15.27 -13.53
CA VAL A 639 11.22 15.64 -12.70
C VAL A 639 12.02 14.37 -12.42
N LEU A 640 12.95 14.06 -13.31
CA LEU A 640 13.92 12.98 -13.14
C LEU A 640 15.17 13.51 -12.42
N GLY A 641 15.69 12.68 -11.53
CA GLY A 641 16.98 12.84 -10.90
C GLY A 641 18.06 12.05 -11.63
N ILE A 642 19.27 12.60 -11.68
CA ILE A 642 20.44 11.95 -12.25
C ILE A 642 21.42 11.60 -11.13
N PRO A 643 21.74 10.31 -10.90
CA PRO A 643 22.75 9.92 -9.93
C PRO A 643 24.11 10.54 -10.25
N THR A 644 24.81 11.01 -9.22
CA THR A 644 26.19 11.52 -9.33
C THR A 644 27.03 11.00 -8.16
N SER A 645 28.34 11.25 -8.18
CA SER A 645 29.23 10.84 -7.07
C SER A 645 28.96 11.59 -5.75
N ILE A 646 28.18 12.66 -5.77
CA ILE A 646 27.94 13.54 -4.61
C ILE A 646 26.47 13.60 -4.18
N GLY A 647 25.60 12.83 -4.82
CA GLY A 647 24.16 12.81 -4.54
C GLY A 647 23.31 12.67 -5.81
N LEU A 648 21.99 12.57 -5.63
CA LEU A 648 21.03 12.64 -6.72
C LEU A 648 20.84 14.09 -7.16
N LYS A 649 21.21 14.39 -8.41
CA LYS A 649 20.99 15.71 -9.01
C LYS A 649 19.51 15.86 -9.37
N VAL A 650 18.79 16.73 -8.67
CA VAL A 650 17.35 16.99 -8.92
C VAL A 650 17.08 18.50 -8.97
N ARG A 651 16.07 18.92 -9.73
CA ARG A 651 15.54 20.28 -9.66
C ARG A 651 14.19 20.25 -8.99
N MET A 652 14.09 20.80 -7.79
CA MET A 652 12.91 20.72 -6.94
C MET A 652 12.72 22.01 -6.15
N PRO A 653 11.46 22.40 -5.90
CA PRO A 653 11.16 23.53 -5.04
C PRO A 653 11.45 23.22 -3.56
N GLY A 654 11.55 24.27 -2.76
CA GLY A 654 11.83 24.12 -1.35
C GLY A 654 12.01 25.44 -0.62
N TYR A 655 12.26 25.35 0.69
CA TYR A 655 12.48 26.48 1.57
C TYR A 655 13.81 26.35 2.30
N ARG A 656 14.51 27.47 2.51
CA ARG A 656 15.52 27.55 3.58
C ARG A 656 14.78 27.73 4.91
N ILE A 657 15.12 26.93 5.91
CA ILE A 657 14.55 27.06 7.26
C ILE A 657 15.48 27.93 8.11
N VAL A 658 14.93 28.97 8.71
CA VAL A 658 15.71 30.00 9.42
C VAL A 658 15.24 30.10 10.87
N PRO A 659 15.94 29.46 11.83
CA PRO A 659 15.69 29.71 13.24
C PRO A 659 16.16 31.11 13.64
N THR A 660 15.32 31.85 14.34
CA THR A 660 15.58 33.23 14.77
C THR A 660 15.21 33.40 16.23
N PRO A 661 16.14 33.83 17.11
CA PRO A 661 15.82 34.13 18.49
C PRO A 661 14.66 35.14 18.61
N LEU A 662 13.82 35.01 19.64
CA LEU A 662 12.72 35.95 19.87
C LEU A 662 13.19 37.41 19.97
N LEU A 663 14.39 37.62 20.51
CA LEU A 663 15.11 38.89 20.51
C LEU A 663 16.58 38.65 20.16
N PRO A 664 17.28 39.58 19.47
CA PRO A 664 18.63 39.34 18.93
C PRO A 664 19.71 38.93 19.93
N HIS A 665 19.54 39.24 21.23
CA HIS A 665 20.52 38.93 22.28
C HIS A 665 20.23 37.61 23.03
N LEU A 666 19.07 36.99 22.77
CA LEU A 666 18.65 35.76 23.42
C LEU A 666 19.16 34.53 22.64
N PRO A 667 19.34 33.37 23.31
CA PRO A 667 19.52 32.10 22.61
C PRO A 667 18.21 31.66 21.93
N LEU A 668 18.27 30.67 21.04
CA LEU A 668 17.09 30.05 20.43
C LEU A 668 16.15 29.40 21.47
N HIS A 669 16.69 28.93 22.60
CA HIS A 669 15.90 28.32 23.65
C HIS A 669 16.11 29.09 24.95
N ALA A 670 15.40 30.21 25.11
CA ALA A 670 15.54 31.07 26.29
C ALA A 670 14.95 30.46 27.57
N TRP A 671 14.04 29.49 27.44
CA TRP A 671 13.27 28.91 28.54
C TRP A 671 13.38 27.38 28.62
N PRO A 672 14.60 26.81 28.72
CA PRO A 672 14.76 25.38 28.86
C PRO A 672 14.10 24.88 30.16
N GLU A 673 13.55 23.66 30.13
CA GLU A 673 12.96 22.97 31.30
C GLU A 673 11.73 23.64 31.96
N VAL A 674 11.28 24.82 31.51
CA VAL A 674 10.01 25.43 31.99
C VAL A 674 8.83 24.49 31.74
N ILE A 675 8.88 23.79 30.61
CA ILE A 675 8.05 22.64 30.30
C ILE A 675 8.95 21.51 29.81
N ASN A 676 8.42 20.29 29.77
CA ASN A 676 9.05 19.19 29.07
C ASN A 676 8.40 19.08 27.68
N PRO A 677 8.95 19.72 26.62
CA PRO A 677 8.33 19.69 25.31
C PRO A 677 8.65 18.36 24.64
N THR A 678 7.66 17.49 24.54
CA THR A 678 7.68 16.44 23.52
C THR A 678 7.40 17.11 22.17
N GLU A 679 8.33 17.02 21.23
CA GLU A 679 8.14 17.49 19.85
C GLU A 679 6.97 16.72 19.21
N ASP A 680 5.88 17.44 19.00
CA ASP A 680 4.72 17.00 18.23
C ASP A 680 4.68 17.65 16.85
N GLN A 681 5.04 18.92 16.76
CA GLN A 681 5.12 19.69 15.53
C GLN A 681 6.09 20.87 15.69
N VAL A 682 6.63 21.38 14.58
CA VAL A 682 7.34 22.66 14.53
C VAL A 682 6.50 23.64 13.70
N VAL A 683 6.10 24.75 14.30
CA VAL A 683 5.33 25.80 13.63
C VAL A 683 6.29 26.77 12.96
N VAL A 684 6.06 27.04 11.68
CA VAL A 684 6.94 27.87 10.84
C VAL A 684 6.10 28.89 10.06
N GLN A 685 6.70 30.02 9.73
CA GLN A 685 6.05 31.09 8.97
C GLN A 685 6.82 31.36 7.68
N ASP A 686 6.11 31.41 6.56
CA ASP A 686 6.68 31.94 5.31
C ASP A 686 6.96 33.45 5.49
N GLU A 687 8.23 33.83 5.33
CA GLU A 687 8.69 35.21 5.59
C GLU A 687 8.12 36.22 4.59
N GLU A 688 7.73 35.79 3.39
CA GLU A 688 7.22 36.66 2.33
C GLU A 688 5.70 36.80 2.38
N THR A 689 4.99 35.67 2.50
CA THR A 689 3.52 35.65 2.45
C THR A 689 2.89 35.80 3.83
N GLY A 690 3.62 35.50 4.91
CA GLY A 690 3.12 35.46 6.28
C GLY A 690 2.26 34.23 6.58
N GLN A 691 2.08 33.31 5.62
CA GLN A 691 1.32 32.07 5.79
C GLN A 691 2.01 31.16 6.80
N TRP A 692 1.21 30.59 7.71
CA TRP A 692 1.69 29.67 8.73
C TRP A 692 1.62 28.22 8.23
N PHE A 693 2.62 27.43 8.61
CA PHE A 693 2.68 25.99 8.37
C PHE A 693 3.10 25.25 9.63
N ARG A 694 2.81 23.95 9.67
CA ARG A 694 3.38 23.02 10.64
C ARG A 694 4.21 21.97 9.91
N ILE A 695 5.37 21.65 10.47
CA ILE A 695 6.23 20.54 10.05
C ILE A 695 6.04 19.39 11.04
N LEU A 696 5.67 18.22 10.53
CA LEU A 696 5.48 17.00 11.30
C LEU A 696 6.48 15.95 10.83
N ASP A 697 7.03 15.18 11.76
CA ASP A 697 7.86 14.03 11.41
C ASP A 697 6.98 12.93 10.79
N TRP A 698 7.31 12.50 9.57
CA TRP A 698 6.50 11.53 8.84
C TRP A 698 6.41 10.20 9.58
N TYR A 699 7.56 9.66 9.98
CA TYR A 699 7.64 8.36 10.65
C TYR A 699 6.83 8.33 11.94
N ARG A 700 7.03 9.31 12.81
CA ARG A 700 6.27 9.46 14.05
C ARG A 700 4.77 9.59 13.78
N SER A 701 4.39 10.40 12.78
CA SER A 701 2.97 10.59 12.40
C SER A 701 2.31 9.28 11.98
N LYS A 702 3.01 8.41 11.24
CA LYS A 702 2.52 7.09 10.84
C LYS A 702 2.44 6.10 12.00
N LYS A 703 3.33 6.20 12.98
CA LYS A 703 3.40 5.28 14.13
C LYS A 703 2.44 5.64 15.26
N LEU A 704 2.11 6.91 15.42
CA LEU A 704 1.26 7.43 16.49
C LEU A 704 -0.05 6.63 16.72
N PRO A 705 -0.81 6.21 15.69
CA PRO A 705 -2.03 5.43 15.88
C PRO A 705 -1.78 4.01 16.42
N THR A 706 -0.55 3.50 16.29
CA THR A 706 -0.19 2.11 16.65
C THR A 706 0.56 1.99 17.97
N TRP A 707 1.22 3.06 18.41
CA TRP A 707 1.98 3.04 19.64
C TRP A 707 1.10 3.23 20.87
N THR A 708 1.39 2.45 21.91
CA THR A 708 0.94 2.74 23.26
C THR A 708 1.57 4.04 23.77
N ARG A 709 0.96 4.64 24.80
CA ARG A 709 1.53 5.81 25.48
C ARG A 709 2.98 5.58 25.95
N LYS A 710 3.30 4.37 26.41
CA LYS A 710 4.64 4.01 26.88
C LYS A 710 5.66 3.99 25.75
N GLU A 711 5.31 3.39 24.61
CA GLU A 711 6.18 3.33 23.43
C GLU A 711 6.42 4.72 22.85
N ARG A 712 5.35 5.53 22.73
CA ARG A 712 5.46 6.93 22.29
C ARG A 712 6.42 7.71 23.18
N LEU A 713 6.27 7.64 24.51
CA LEU A 713 7.14 8.36 25.44
C LEU A 713 8.60 7.86 25.38
N ALA A 714 8.81 6.56 25.16
CA ALA A 714 10.14 5.99 24.99
C ALA A 714 10.81 6.50 23.70
N TYR A 715 10.07 6.48 22.59
CA TYR A 715 10.53 7.02 21.30
C TYR A 715 10.82 8.52 21.37
N ASP A 716 9.91 9.32 21.91
CA ASP A 716 10.10 10.77 22.04
C ASP A 716 11.36 11.09 22.89
N LYS A 717 11.60 10.31 23.95
CA LYS A 717 12.81 10.44 24.78
C LYS A 717 14.08 10.03 24.03
N GLU A 718 14.04 8.95 23.26
CA GLU A 718 15.20 8.46 22.49
C GLU A 718 15.56 9.40 21.35
N GLN A 719 14.55 9.86 20.59
CA GLN A 719 14.74 10.74 19.44
C GLN A 719 15.08 12.17 19.84
N ASN A 720 14.68 12.61 21.03
CA ASN A 720 15.04 13.90 21.63
C ASN A 720 14.84 15.08 20.65
N ASN A 721 13.58 15.37 20.29
CA ASN A 721 13.16 16.51 19.46
C ASN A 721 14.01 16.67 18.17
N PRO A 722 13.99 15.67 17.28
CA PRO A 722 14.88 15.62 16.13
C PRO A 722 14.67 16.75 15.12
N LEU A 723 13.44 17.23 14.90
CA LEU A 723 13.19 18.34 13.96
C LEU A 723 13.78 19.65 14.50
N CYS A 724 13.49 20.00 15.75
CA CYS A 724 14.05 21.17 16.42
C CYS A 724 15.57 21.12 16.39
N ARG A 725 16.20 20.00 16.79
CA ARG A 725 17.66 19.87 16.79
C ARG A 725 18.29 20.09 15.42
N ALA A 726 17.65 19.58 14.36
CA ALA A 726 18.11 19.80 12.99
C ALA A 726 17.94 21.27 12.58
N ILE A 727 16.77 21.86 12.83
CA ILE A 727 16.47 23.25 12.49
C ILE A 727 17.40 24.23 13.22
N ASP A 728 17.67 23.99 14.50
CA ASP A 728 18.53 24.80 15.37
C ASP A 728 19.96 24.94 14.84
N THR A 729 20.42 24.07 13.93
CA THR A 729 21.75 24.22 13.32
C THR A 729 21.84 25.42 12.37
N GLY A 730 20.70 26.01 11.95
CA GLY A 730 20.63 27.10 10.96
C GLY A 730 21.01 26.68 9.53
N ASN A 731 21.29 25.40 9.32
CA ASN A 731 21.76 24.83 8.06
C ASN A 731 20.72 23.97 7.34
N CYS A 732 19.48 23.93 7.84
CA CYS A 732 18.45 23.11 7.25
C CYS A 732 17.71 23.79 6.09
N ALA A 733 17.27 22.96 5.17
CA ALA A 733 16.30 23.31 4.14
C ALA A 733 15.21 22.23 4.07
N LEU A 734 14.11 22.57 3.42
CA LEU A 734 13.00 21.68 3.13
C LEU A 734 12.86 21.57 1.62
N ILE A 735 13.01 20.37 1.07
CA ILE A 735 12.67 20.09 -0.33
C ILE A 735 11.20 19.66 -0.36
N LEU A 736 10.41 20.13 -1.32
CA LEU A 736 8.97 19.90 -1.39
C LEU A 736 8.51 19.22 -2.68
N ASP A 737 7.46 18.42 -2.56
CA ASP A 737 6.71 17.87 -3.68
C ASP A 737 5.42 18.69 -3.91
N HIS A 738 5.53 19.87 -4.53
CA HIS A 738 4.37 20.75 -4.73
C HIS A 738 3.30 20.17 -5.66
N LYS A 739 3.67 19.25 -6.56
CA LYS A 739 2.76 18.69 -7.57
C LYS A 739 1.68 17.77 -6.97
N VAL A 740 1.87 17.24 -5.76
CA VAL A 740 0.89 16.38 -5.06
C VAL A 740 0.50 16.97 -3.70
N THR A 741 0.47 18.30 -3.63
CA THR A 741 -0.16 18.98 -2.50
C THR A 741 -1.64 18.63 -2.47
N GLN A 742 -2.11 18.11 -1.35
CA GLN A 742 -3.51 17.77 -1.13
C GLN A 742 -4.37 19.04 -1.15
N GLU A 743 -5.68 18.89 -1.35
CA GLU A 743 -6.63 20.03 -1.37
C GLU A 743 -6.61 20.84 -0.06
N ASP A 744 -6.24 20.21 1.06
CA ASP A 744 -6.08 20.86 2.36
C ASP A 744 -4.75 21.60 2.54
N GLY A 745 -3.90 21.64 1.50
CA GLY A 745 -2.58 22.28 1.54
C GLY A 745 -1.48 21.43 2.15
N THR A 746 -1.71 20.13 2.37
CA THR A 746 -0.70 19.21 2.91
C THR A 746 0.23 18.68 1.81
N SER A 747 1.53 18.82 2.01
CA SER A 747 2.59 18.32 1.11
C SER A 747 3.56 17.40 1.84
N VAL A 748 4.11 16.42 1.11
CA VAL A 748 5.26 15.65 1.59
C VAL A 748 6.54 16.42 1.30
N GLY A 749 7.45 16.45 2.27
CA GLY A 749 8.73 17.12 2.15
C GLY A 749 9.89 16.27 2.64
N CYS A 750 11.09 16.72 2.33
CA CYS A 750 12.34 16.14 2.79
C CYS A 750 13.11 17.22 3.54
N LEU A 751 13.28 17.05 4.85
CA LEU A 751 14.17 17.87 5.65
C LEU A 751 15.61 17.45 5.33
N VAL A 752 16.43 18.43 4.96
CA VAL A 752 17.82 18.21 4.56
C VAL A 752 18.75 19.18 5.28
N HIS A 753 19.98 18.72 5.53
CA HIS A 753 21.07 19.58 5.98
C HIS A 753 21.87 20.05 4.76
N VAL A 754 22.00 21.36 4.57
CA VAL A 754 22.74 21.92 3.45
C VAL A 754 24.23 21.96 3.77
N GLU A 755 25.04 21.43 2.85
CA GLU A 755 26.50 21.38 2.93
C GLU A 755 27.15 22.37 1.95
N GLU A 756 28.37 22.79 2.25
CA GLU A 756 29.17 23.61 1.32
C GLU A 756 29.68 22.76 0.15
N LEU A 757 29.57 23.30 -1.06
CA LEU A 757 30.17 22.72 -2.26
C LEU A 757 31.59 23.25 -2.48
N SER A 758 32.47 22.40 -2.97
CA SER A 758 33.79 22.80 -3.45
C SER A 758 33.71 23.55 -4.79
N GLU A 759 34.72 24.36 -5.12
CA GLU A 759 34.77 25.11 -6.39
C GLU A 759 34.68 24.20 -7.63
N GLN A 760 35.19 22.97 -7.54
CA GLN A 760 35.13 21.99 -8.64
C GLN A 760 33.72 21.44 -8.87
N GLU A 761 32.90 21.34 -7.82
CA GLU A 761 31.50 20.87 -7.93
C GLU A 761 30.55 21.98 -8.40
N ILE A 762 30.99 23.25 -8.31
CA ILE A 762 30.24 24.41 -8.80
C ILE A 762 30.51 24.66 -10.29
N ASP A 763 31.70 24.30 -10.78
CA ASP A 763 32.13 24.58 -12.16
C ASP A 763 31.20 23.93 -13.21
N GLY A 764 30.78 24.71 -14.21
CA GLY A 764 29.87 24.28 -15.27
C GLY A 764 28.36 24.45 -14.99
N HIS A 765 27.97 25.02 -13.85
CA HIS A 765 26.57 25.33 -13.53
C HIS A 765 26.25 26.83 -13.65
N THR A 766 25.11 27.17 -14.28
CA THR A 766 24.65 28.56 -14.46
C THR A 766 24.01 29.16 -13.20
N GLU A 767 23.60 28.32 -12.26
CA GLU A 767 23.00 28.66 -10.96
C GLU A 767 23.79 27.94 -9.86
N VAL A 768 23.84 28.50 -8.65
CA VAL A 768 24.54 27.87 -7.52
C VAL A 768 23.76 26.63 -7.06
N PRO A 769 24.27 25.41 -7.25
CA PRO A 769 23.62 24.22 -6.73
C PRO A 769 23.72 24.18 -5.20
N LEU A 770 22.83 23.42 -4.55
CA LEU A 770 22.96 23.11 -3.14
C LEU A 770 23.24 21.62 -2.97
N LYS A 771 24.30 21.29 -2.23
CA LYS A 771 24.49 19.95 -1.71
C LYS A 771 23.70 19.81 -0.43
N ALA A 772 22.98 18.71 -0.31
CA ALA A 772 22.07 18.48 0.78
C ALA A 772 22.18 17.04 1.24
N ARG A 773 22.44 16.83 2.53
CA ARG A 773 22.35 15.51 3.14
C ARG A 773 20.92 15.30 3.65
N ARG A 774 20.31 14.20 3.25
CA ARG A 774 18.97 13.84 3.71
C ARG A 774 18.97 13.59 5.22
N GLU A 775 18.06 14.25 5.93
CA GLU A 775 17.82 13.99 7.36
C GLU A 775 16.60 13.08 7.54
N ARG A 776 15.41 13.53 7.09
CA ARG A 776 14.16 12.78 7.27
C ARG A 776 13.03 13.26 6.37
N ALA A 777 12.08 12.37 6.13
CA ALA A 777 10.80 12.71 5.51
C ALA A 777 9.91 13.45 6.51
N VAL A 778 9.23 14.49 6.04
CA VAL A 778 8.33 15.33 6.86
C VAL A 778 7.03 15.61 6.12
N ILE A 779 6.01 16.02 6.88
CA ILE A 779 4.76 16.54 6.34
C ILE A 779 4.75 18.04 6.59
N LEU A 780 4.54 18.84 5.55
CA LEU A 780 4.25 20.26 5.66
C LEU A 780 2.75 20.45 5.47
N SER A 781 2.06 21.01 6.47
CA SER A 781 0.62 21.25 6.40
C SER A 781 0.32 22.73 6.67
N ALA A 782 -0.48 23.33 5.79
CA ALA A 782 -0.90 24.72 5.91
C ALA A 782 -1.78 24.90 7.17
N ILE A 783 -1.50 25.95 7.93
CA ILE A 783 -2.34 26.35 9.06
C ILE A 783 -3.40 27.31 8.56
N GLY A 784 -4.68 26.97 8.75
CA GLY A 784 -5.80 27.80 8.33
C GLY A 784 -5.78 29.19 8.98
N GLU A 785 -6.44 30.16 8.35
CA GLU A 785 -6.36 31.58 8.72
C GLU A 785 -6.70 31.84 10.21
N THR A 786 -7.74 31.20 10.73
CA THR A 786 -8.18 31.33 12.14
C THR A 786 -7.10 30.86 13.11
N GLU A 787 -6.51 29.69 12.89
CA GLU A 787 -5.42 29.19 13.73
C GLU A 787 -4.13 30.00 13.51
N GLY A 788 -3.87 30.48 12.28
CA GLY A 788 -2.73 31.35 11.98
C GLY A 788 -2.77 32.69 12.73
N ARG A 789 -3.96 33.26 12.94
CA ARG A 789 -4.15 34.44 13.81
C ARG A 789 -3.81 34.11 15.27
N MET A 790 -4.26 32.97 15.77
CA MET A 790 -3.90 32.48 17.11
C MET A 790 -2.37 32.32 17.24
N MET A 791 -1.72 31.68 16.26
CA MET A 791 -0.25 31.48 16.28
C MET A 791 0.50 32.81 16.33
N SER A 792 0.07 33.79 15.54
CA SER A 792 0.64 35.15 15.56
C SER A 792 0.49 35.80 16.94
N LYS A 793 -0.69 35.68 17.57
CA LYS A 793 -0.93 36.24 18.90
C LYS A 793 -0.06 35.58 19.96
N VAL A 794 0.04 34.24 19.97
CA VAL A 794 0.87 33.50 20.93
C VAL A 794 2.35 33.86 20.76
N ARG A 795 2.85 34.00 19.52
CA ARG A 795 4.21 34.49 19.25
C ARG A 795 4.46 35.86 19.86
N ASP A 796 3.51 36.80 19.72
CA ASP A 796 3.65 38.14 20.28
C ASP A 796 3.65 38.13 21.83
N LEU A 797 2.89 37.23 22.45
CA LEU A 797 2.93 36.97 23.90
C LEU A 797 4.29 36.40 24.32
N ALA A 798 4.86 35.48 23.54
CA ALA A 798 6.21 34.96 23.78
C ALA A 798 7.26 36.09 23.74
N VAL A 799 7.19 36.98 22.74
CA VAL A 799 8.06 38.17 22.67
C VAL A 799 7.85 39.09 23.89
N THR A 800 6.63 39.20 24.40
CA THR A 800 6.34 39.99 25.62
C THR A 800 7.04 39.41 26.85
N VAL A 801 6.98 38.08 27.04
CA VAL A 801 7.71 37.40 28.12
C VAL A 801 9.22 37.52 27.93
N ALA A 802 9.70 37.41 26.68
CA ALA A 802 11.12 37.48 26.35
C ALA A 802 11.73 38.86 26.66
N ARG A 803 10.95 39.94 26.60
CA ARG A 803 11.37 41.31 26.98
C ARG A 803 11.31 41.57 28.48
N ASP A 804 10.68 40.69 29.25
CA ASP A 804 10.52 40.89 30.68
C ASP A 804 11.84 40.59 31.42
N PRO A 805 12.24 41.40 32.42
CA PRO A 805 13.47 41.19 33.18
C PRO A 805 13.64 39.78 33.77
N VAL A 806 12.53 39.08 34.04
CA VAL A 806 12.60 37.69 34.55
C VAL A 806 13.30 36.73 33.58
N THR A 807 13.22 36.99 32.27
CA THR A 807 13.89 36.16 31.25
C THR A 807 15.41 36.36 31.31
N ASP A 808 15.88 37.61 31.41
CA ASP A 808 17.30 37.93 31.54
C ASP A 808 17.89 37.40 32.85
N GLU A 809 17.14 37.52 33.95
CA GLU A 809 17.49 36.93 35.24
C GLU A 809 17.65 35.42 35.14
N PHE A 810 16.69 34.75 34.48
CA PHE A 810 16.75 33.32 34.30
C PHE A 810 17.99 32.94 33.49
N LEU A 811 18.26 33.61 32.37
CA LEU A 811 19.47 33.37 31.56
C LEU A 811 20.78 33.61 32.33
N ALA A 812 20.81 34.55 33.27
CA ALA A 812 21.96 34.75 34.14
C ALA A 812 22.16 33.58 35.11
N VAL A 813 21.07 33.07 35.70
CA VAL A 813 21.07 31.88 36.57
C VAL A 813 21.52 30.65 35.80
N GLN A 814 21.09 30.49 34.55
CA GLN A 814 21.46 29.34 33.71
C GLN A 814 22.96 29.19 33.47
N LYS A 815 23.74 30.27 33.61
CA LYS A 815 25.21 30.23 33.46
C LYS A 815 25.93 29.61 34.65
N SER A 816 25.29 29.60 35.83
CA SER A 816 25.94 29.24 37.10
C SER A 816 25.30 28.05 37.81
N TYR A 817 24.03 27.76 37.51
CA TYR A 817 23.24 26.72 38.17
C TYR A 817 22.65 25.75 37.14
N LYS A 818 22.26 24.55 37.59
CA LYS A 818 21.64 23.51 36.75
C LYS A 818 20.19 23.23 37.17
N PRO A 819 19.37 22.63 36.27
CA PRO A 819 18.03 22.16 36.61
C PRO A 819 18.02 21.30 37.90
N GLY A 820 17.11 21.61 38.83
CA GLY A 820 16.99 20.95 40.13
C GLY A 820 17.79 21.58 41.28
N GLU A 821 18.56 22.64 41.01
CA GLU A 821 19.17 23.49 42.05
C GLU A 821 18.20 24.60 42.47
N GLU A 822 18.21 24.99 43.75
CA GLU A 822 17.21 25.90 44.33
C GLU A 822 17.13 27.25 43.59
N GLU A 823 18.27 27.81 43.21
CA GLU A 823 18.35 29.06 42.46
C GLU A 823 17.79 28.92 41.03
N TRP A 824 18.01 27.77 40.39
CA TRP A 824 17.46 27.48 39.08
C TRP A 824 15.94 27.36 39.15
N ASP A 825 15.43 26.50 40.05
CA ASP A 825 14.00 26.23 40.18
C ASP A 825 13.23 27.49 40.60
N ALA A 826 13.82 28.33 41.45
CA ALA A 826 13.24 29.63 41.80
C ALA A 826 13.17 30.60 40.62
N ALA A 827 14.19 30.63 39.75
CA ALA A 827 14.20 31.49 38.56
C ALA A 827 13.27 30.98 37.45
N GLU A 828 13.27 29.66 37.22
CA GLU A 828 12.33 28.96 36.34
C GLU A 828 10.88 29.26 36.76
N GLY A 829 10.56 29.10 38.05
CA GLY A 829 9.24 29.37 38.61
C GLY A 829 8.78 30.82 38.39
N ARG A 830 9.69 31.81 38.45
CA ARG A 830 9.37 33.22 38.15
C ARG A 830 8.99 33.42 36.68
N VAL A 831 9.75 32.81 35.77
CA VAL A 831 9.44 32.88 34.32
C VAL A 831 8.11 32.19 34.03
N ARG A 832 7.88 31.00 34.59
CA ARG A 832 6.62 30.25 34.46
C ARG A 832 5.42 31.06 34.93
N GLU A 833 5.51 31.68 36.10
CA GLU A 833 4.44 32.52 36.64
C GLU A 833 4.20 33.75 35.76
N ARG A 834 5.27 34.33 35.20
CA ARG A 834 5.13 35.44 34.26
C ARG A 834 4.43 35.03 32.97
N MET A 835 4.74 33.86 32.41
CA MET A 835 4.07 33.32 31.23
C MET A 835 2.57 33.12 31.48
N LYS A 836 2.20 32.55 32.63
CA LYS A 836 0.79 32.38 33.04
C LYS A 836 0.07 33.72 33.08
N LYS A 837 0.65 34.70 33.76
CA LYS A 837 0.05 36.03 33.90
C LYS A 837 -0.12 36.74 32.55
N VAL A 838 0.89 36.70 31.68
CA VAL A 838 0.80 37.30 30.33
C VAL A 838 -0.29 36.62 29.50
N MET A 839 -0.42 35.29 29.60
CA MET A 839 -1.48 34.56 28.92
C MET A 839 -2.87 34.88 29.50
N GLU A 840 -3.00 34.93 30.82
CA GLU A 840 -4.26 35.26 31.51
C GLU A 840 -4.75 36.67 31.14
N GLU A 841 -3.86 37.66 31.12
CA GLU A 841 -4.17 39.02 30.69
C GLU A 841 -4.67 39.06 29.24
N ALA A 842 -4.03 38.30 28.34
CA ALA A 842 -4.46 38.18 26.96
C ALA A 842 -5.78 37.43 26.82
N TRP A 843 -5.97 36.36 27.59
CA TRP A 843 -7.17 35.53 27.59
C TRP A 843 -8.40 36.34 27.98
N TYR A 844 -8.37 37.06 29.09
CA TYR A 844 -9.52 37.86 29.55
C TYR A 844 -9.63 39.22 28.85
N GLY A 845 -8.60 39.66 28.14
CA GLY A 845 -8.58 40.92 27.40
C GLY A 845 -9.06 40.82 25.95
N ASP A 846 -9.25 39.61 25.41
CA ASP A 846 -9.48 39.37 23.99
C ASP A 846 -10.50 38.23 23.76
N GLU A 847 -11.79 38.57 23.66
CA GLU A 847 -12.88 37.59 23.45
C GLU A 847 -12.73 36.82 22.13
N GLU A 848 -12.14 37.45 21.10
CA GLU A 848 -11.89 36.79 19.83
C GLU A 848 -10.82 35.71 19.98
N PHE A 849 -9.74 35.99 20.72
CA PHE A 849 -8.72 35.00 21.04
C PHE A 849 -9.27 33.82 21.83
N GLN A 850 -10.16 34.05 22.82
CA GLN A 850 -10.82 32.96 23.55
C GLN A 850 -11.64 32.06 22.63
N ARG A 851 -12.48 32.67 21.78
CA ARG A 851 -13.31 31.95 20.82
C ARG A 851 -12.43 31.12 19.88
N THR A 852 -11.37 31.73 19.34
CA THR A 852 -10.45 31.04 18.43
C THR A 852 -9.80 29.84 19.09
N ILE A 853 -9.29 29.95 20.32
CA ILE A 853 -8.69 28.80 21.01
C ILE A 853 -9.71 27.70 21.30
N ARG A 854 -10.93 28.06 21.69
CA ARG A 854 -12.00 27.06 21.91
C ARG A 854 -12.36 26.32 20.63
N GLU A 855 -12.41 27.04 19.50
CA GLU A 855 -12.67 26.46 18.18
C GLU A 855 -11.53 25.59 17.66
N THR A 856 -10.26 25.92 17.96
CA THR A 856 -9.08 25.22 17.41
C THR A 856 -8.51 24.13 18.31
N VAL A 857 -8.50 24.34 19.64
CA VAL A 857 -7.84 23.45 20.61
C VAL A 857 -8.85 22.68 21.47
N GLY A 858 -10.03 23.25 21.72
CA GLY A 858 -11.11 22.64 22.50
C GLY A 858 -11.56 23.47 23.72
N GLU A 859 -12.63 23.03 24.37
CA GLU A 859 -13.15 23.64 25.60
C GLU A 859 -12.30 23.27 26.84
N ASP A 860 -12.38 24.06 27.92
CA ASP A 860 -11.74 23.82 29.23
C ASP A 860 -10.19 23.79 29.25
N LEU A 861 -9.54 24.73 28.54
CA LEU A 861 -8.07 24.84 28.46
C LEU A 861 -7.45 26.07 29.14
N ASP A 862 -8.26 26.88 29.81
CA ASP A 862 -7.87 28.13 30.47
C ASP A 862 -6.59 28.01 31.33
N ASP A 863 -6.46 26.95 32.12
CA ASP A 863 -5.29 26.74 33.00
C ASP A 863 -4.00 26.27 32.28
N TYR A 864 -4.09 25.84 31.01
CA TYR A 864 -3.00 25.18 30.29
C TYR A 864 -2.51 25.93 29.04
N ILE A 865 -3.25 26.91 28.54
CA ILE A 865 -2.91 27.63 27.29
C ILE A 865 -1.54 28.31 27.35
N TRP A 866 -1.10 28.77 28.54
CA TRP A 866 0.20 29.42 28.70
C TRP A 866 1.37 28.54 28.23
N VAL A 867 1.21 27.21 28.24
CA VAL A 867 2.21 26.23 27.76
C VAL A 867 2.53 26.43 26.28
N PHE A 868 1.62 26.99 25.47
CA PHE A 868 1.89 27.29 24.06
C PHE A 868 3.05 28.28 23.87
N VAL A 869 3.26 29.19 24.82
CA VAL A 869 4.34 30.20 24.75
C VAL A 869 5.72 29.53 24.67
N PRO A 870 6.17 28.75 25.67
CA PRO A 870 7.46 28.08 25.61
C PRO A 870 7.47 26.85 24.69
N LYS A 871 6.31 26.23 24.41
CA LYS A 871 6.24 25.02 23.57
C LYS A 871 6.34 25.33 22.08
N VAL A 872 5.53 26.27 21.60
CA VAL A 872 5.39 26.54 20.17
C VAL A 872 6.37 27.62 19.71
N PHE A 873 6.67 28.58 20.59
CA PHE A 873 7.55 29.71 20.28
C PHE A 873 8.70 29.88 21.29
N PRO A 874 9.54 28.85 21.53
CA PRO A 874 10.81 29.06 22.22
C PRO A 874 11.72 30.03 21.43
N HIS A 875 11.59 30.00 20.10
CA HIS A 875 12.13 30.95 19.12
C HIS A 875 11.19 31.02 17.91
N GLY A 876 11.46 31.94 16.98
CA GLY A 876 10.77 32.01 15.69
C GLY A 876 11.46 31.14 14.65
N VAL A 877 10.68 30.55 13.74
CA VAL A 877 11.21 29.77 12.61
C VAL A 877 10.59 30.29 11.32
N GLY A 878 11.42 30.87 10.45
CA GLY A 878 11.03 31.39 9.16
C GLY A 878 11.29 30.40 8.02
N LEU A 879 10.47 30.47 6.97
CA LEU A 879 10.71 29.81 5.69
C LEU A 879 11.01 30.88 4.62
N ARG A 880 12.12 30.69 3.90
CA ARG A 880 12.48 31.51 2.72
C ARG A 880 12.43 30.66 1.47
N ASP A 881 11.60 31.02 0.51
CA ASP A 881 11.44 30.27 -0.74
C ASP A 881 12.76 30.23 -1.53
N LEU A 882 13.10 29.05 -2.03
CA LEU A 882 14.27 28.82 -2.89
C LEU A 882 13.90 28.70 -4.37
N GLY A 883 12.61 28.79 -4.72
CA GLY A 883 12.10 28.54 -6.06
C GLY A 883 12.52 27.17 -6.58
N GLY A 884 12.60 26.99 -7.90
CA GLY A 884 13.06 25.74 -8.52
C GLY A 884 14.57 25.51 -8.38
N GLN A 885 15.05 25.21 -7.17
CA GLN A 885 16.46 25.03 -6.83
C GLN A 885 17.05 23.72 -7.40
N LEU A 886 18.33 23.78 -7.80
CA LEU A 886 19.12 22.59 -8.18
C LEU A 886 19.79 22.00 -6.93
N TRP A 887 19.51 20.72 -6.66
CA TRP A 887 20.00 20.00 -5.49
C TRP A 887 20.88 18.82 -5.89
N PHE A 888 21.90 18.54 -5.09
CA PHE A 888 22.55 17.24 -5.01
C PHE A 888 22.21 16.62 -3.66
N VAL A 889 21.26 15.69 -3.65
CA VAL A 889 20.76 15.07 -2.41
C VAL A 889 21.57 13.81 -2.13
N ASP A 890 22.43 13.83 -1.10
CA ASP A 890 23.01 12.61 -0.52
C ASP A 890 22.00 11.95 0.41
#